data_AF-A0A2V5X1A0-F1
#
_entry.id   AF-A0A2V5X1A0-F1
#
_cell.length_a   1.000
_cell.length_b   1.000
_cell.length_c   1.000
_cell.angle_alpha   90.00
_cell.angle_beta   90.00
_cell.angle_gamma   90.00
#
_symmetry.space_group_name_H-M   'P 1'
#
loop_
_entity.id
_entity.type
_entity.pdbx_description
1 polymer ?
#
loop_
_entity_poly.entity_id
_entity_poly.type
_entity_poly.pdbx_seq_one_letter_code
_entity_poly.pdbx_strand_id
1 'polypeptide(L)'
;IDVDLPLGIFTCVTGVSGSGKSTLIHDVLYRNLLQAKGQSSDQEPGACKSVTGAHRIDEVMMVDQASLARTPRSTPILYLGLYDRTRELFAAQPEAMAQGLTASAFSFNSGSGRCERCSGTGFEKIEMQFLSDLYVRCAECEGRRFQPHVLNVKLHGKSIHDLLELTVSEAIEFFAEIGEETRLSKPLAVLEEVGLGYLRLGQPLNTLSGGESQRLKLVRHLSDTENVRRSTNGESAICNLFIFDEPTTGLHFDDVAMLLRLFQRLVDWGHSVVVIEHNLEVIKCADWIVDLGPEAGDAGGQVVASGTPEETAKIDNSHTGTFLRSVLSKSRAPLHVIPSRGDGEGSHKISHELARSFAYAQDDSAELARAAETAPRFHANGFNGAISIHGAREHNLKNIHVKIPRDQMVVITGLSGSGKSTLAFDILFAEGQRRFLDSMSPYARQFVEQLEKPDVDLVEGLPPSVAIEQRVTRGGGKSTVATVTEVYHFLRLLFAKTGMQFCPDCDLPVQKQSVSAIVKQVEAAAKRGVLKVLAPLVKARKGFHTDVAHWAERQGFDTLYVDGKLTPVSHFRKLERFKEHTIDVVVGAIDAKRILKARNLTHRAIRVGRGTAHLLDAKNRLTVMSTEMSCPGCGRAFEELDPRLFSFNSPHGACEECGGFGEIWNRDLQTGAEDNGDSALENELAAERESEWIDQAEAHECPSCHGSRLNAVACHVRVQGFAIDDFTAFSASEARKVVAKLRFRGTHKTIAAELLPEIQQRLKFMENVGLGYLALGRSAKTLSGGESQRIRLAAQLGSNLRGVLYVLDEPTIGLHPRDNLRLLDTLTALREKGNSLVIVEHDEETMRRADHIVDLGPRAGVHGGEVVAQGTLRDIEQAPDSETGRCLKSPICHPTRKSRRSLRSVEDWIEIRGARVNNLKDIDARFPVGRLSVITGISGSGKSTLMHEVLLPGVRERLNKKRASGDGELFKLVSGATEIEAVYEVDQSPIGKTSRSTPGTYVKVFDEIRNLYAQLPVSRVRGYSASRFSFNAEGGRCETCKGQGTIKLEMNFLPSSYMPCEECDGRRYNPQTLEVLYNQKSIGDVMEMTIEEAAEFFSAHPKIARALSLLVDTGLGYLKLGQPSPTLSGGEAQRLKLVTQLKRGVNRALNERIRKMRKPRSTLYLLEEPTIGLHMADVVLLLNVLHRLVDEGNTVVVIEHNLSVIAEADYILDLGPEAGAEGGEVVAFGTPEEVAENRSSRTAPFLRDVLKASA
;
A
#
# COMPACT_ATOMS: atom_id res chain seq x y z
N ILE A 1 -38.03 -0.23 24.07
CA ILE A 1 -37.16 -0.25 25.26
C ILE A 1 -37.69 0.82 26.19
N ASP A 2 -37.90 0.50 27.46
CA ASP A 2 -38.23 1.48 28.50
C ASP A 2 -37.03 1.54 29.46
N VAL A 3 -36.51 2.75 29.72
CA VAL A 3 -35.30 2.96 30.53
C VAL A 3 -35.52 4.12 31.48
N ASP A 4 -35.27 3.90 32.77
CA ASP A 4 -35.28 4.95 33.79
C ASP A 4 -33.84 5.43 34.07
N LEU A 5 -33.61 6.73 33.94
CA LEU A 5 -32.34 7.37 34.28
C LEU A 5 -32.53 8.25 35.53
N PRO A 6 -31.93 7.87 36.67
CA PRO A 6 -32.01 8.68 37.89
C PRO A 6 -31.31 10.03 37.71
N LEU A 7 -31.93 11.09 38.23
CA LEU A 7 -31.40 12.45 38.19
C LEU A 7 -30.60 12.78 39.47
N GLY A 8 -29.60 13.65 39.32
CA GLY A 8 -28.75 14.13 40.41
C GLY A 8 -27.65 13.16 40.83
N ILE A 9 -27.34 12.16 39.99
CA ILE A 9 -26.29 11.16 40.24
C ILE A 9 -25.47 10.88 38.97
N PHE A 10 -24.36 10.15 39.12
CA PHE A 10 -23.52 9.70 38.02
C PHE A 10 -24.04 8.35 37.49
N THR A 11 -24.66 8.38 36.30
CA THR A 11 -25.14 7.19 35.60
C THR A 11 -24.20 6.79 34.46
N CYS A 12 -23.81 5.51 34.40
CA CYS A 12 -23.02 4.95 33.31
C CYS A 12 -23.86 4.07 32.40
N VAL A 13 -23.75 4.25 31.09
CA VAL A 13 -24.42 3.46 30.06
C VAL A 13 -23.37 2.60 29.37
N THR A 14 -23.55 1.28 29.42
CA THR A 14 -22.53 0.31 29.00
C THR A 14 -23.16 -0.89 28.30
N GLY A 15 -22.36 -1.85 27.86
CA GLY A 15 -22.79 -3.00 27.06
C GLY A 15 -21.98 -3.17 25.77
N VAL A 16 -22.17 -4.27 25.03
CA VAL A 16 -21.32 -4.61 23.86
C VAL A 16 -21.36 -3.56 22.74
N SER A 17 -20.28 -3.39 21.98
CA SER A 17 -20.26 -2.42 20.86
C SER A 17 -21.34 -2.78 19.84
N GLY A 18 -22.13 -1.79 19.41
CA GLY A 18 -23.30 -2.04 18.54
C GLY A 18 -24.58 -2.49 19.27
N SER A 19 -24.63 -2.51 20.61
CA SER A 19 -25.86 -2.82 21.37
C SER A 19 -26.91 -1.69 21.41
N GLY A 20 -26.61 -0.54 20.82
CA GLY A 20 -27.51 0.63 20.74
C GLY A 20 -27.29 1.72 21.79
N LYS A 21 -26.15 1.74 22.52
CA LYS A 21 -25.82 2.77 23.53
C LYS A 21 -25.88 4.20 23.00
N SER A 22 -25.09 4.51 21.96
CA SER A 22 -25.07 5.85 21.37
C SER A 22 -26.42 6.20 20.74
N THR A 23 -27.12 5.23 20.14
CA THR A 23 -28.49 5.44 19.63
C THR A 23 -29.47 5.81 20.76
N LEU A 24 -29.42 5.13 21.90
CA LEU A 24 -30.27 5.44 23.05
C LEU A 24 -29.98 6.82 23.62
N ILE A 25 -28.71 7.20 23.74
CA ILE A 25 -28.32 8.44 24.42
C ILE A 25 -28.30 9.65 23.48
N HIS A 26 -27.76 9.52 22.26
CA HIS A 26 -27.68 10.62 21.30
C HIS A 26 -29.01 10.82 20.57
N ASP A 27 -29.53 9.77 19.92
CA ASP A 27 -30.65 9.93 19.00
C ASP A 27 -31.98 9.95 19.76
N VAL A 28 -32.13 9.09 20.77
CA VAL A 28 -33.38 8.99 21.55
C VAL A 28 -33.40 10.00 22.69
N LEU A 29 -32.47 9.95 23.66
CA LEU A 29 -32.54 10.81 24.85
C LEU A 29 -32.21 12.28 24.54
N TYR A 30 -31.02 12.56 24.03
CA TYR A 30 -30.52 13.93 23.86
C TYR A 30 -31.40 14.75 22.90
N ARG A 31 -31.68 14.25 21.69
CA ARG A 31 -32.47 15.01 20.70
C ARG A 31 -33.94 15.21 21.10
N ASN A 32 -34.58 14.21 21.71
CA ASN A 32 -35.95 14.39 22.17
C ASN A 32 -36.03 15.38 23.35
N LEU A 33 -35.01 15.44 24.22
CA LEU A 33 -34.92 16.47 25.26
C LEU A 33 -34.69 17.87 24.69
N LEU A 34 -33.81 18.02 23.69
CA LEU A 34 -33.63 19.31 22.98
C LEU A 34 -34.93 19.80 22.36
N GLN A 35 -35.67 18.90 21.68
CA GLN A 35 -36.95 19.23 21.08
C GLN A 35 -37.99 19.63 22.14
N ALA A 36 -38.08 18.90 23.26
CA ALA A 36 -38.96 19.24 24.37
C ALA A 36 -38.62 20.61 25.01
N LYS A 37 -37.36 21.05 24.88
CA LYS A 37 -36.86 22.35 25.35
C LYS A 37 -36.94 23.46 24.30
N GLY A 38 -37.47 23.19 23.10
CA GLY A 38 -37.58 24.17 22.02
C GLY A 38 -36.23 24.56 21.39
N GLN A 39 -35.19 23.74 21.58
CA GLN A 39 -33.87 23.95 20.99
C GLN A 39 -33.77 23.22 19.64
N SER A 40 -33.10 23.85 18.66
CA SER A 40 -32.92 23.29 17.31
C SER A 40 -31.83 22.21 17.29
N SER A 41 -32.12 21.07 16.65
CA SER A 41 -31.16 19.99 16.35
C SER A 41 -30.95 19.90 14.83
N ASP A 42 -29.72 19.64 14.39
CA ASP A 42 -29.36 19.49 12.96
C ASP A 42 -29.90 18.19 12.34
N GLN A 43 -30.37 17.25 13.17
CA GLN A 43 -30.89 15.94 12.75
C GLN A 43 -32.22 15.63 13.47
N GLU A 44 -33.07 14.83 12.82
CA GLU A 44 -34.35 14.41 13.39
C GLU A 44 -34.15 13.56 14.68
N PRO A 45 -35.01 13.74 15.70
CA PRO A 45 -34.99 12.90 16.90
C PRO A 45 -35.32 11.44 16.59
N GLY A 46 -34.65 10.52 17.27
CA GLY A 46 -34.95 9.08 17.19
C GLY A 46 -36.37 8.78 17.67
N ALA A 47 -37.00 7.77 17.07
CA ALA A 47 -38.38 7.40 17.38
C ALA A 47 -38.53 6.95 18.84
N CYS A 48 -39.34 7.66 19.62
CA CYS A 48 -39.72 7.27 20.98
C CYS A 48 -41.22 7.55 21.22
N LYS A 49 -41.85 6.79 22.13
CA LYS A 49 -43.28 6.99 22.46
C LYS A 49 -43.49 8.23 23.32
N SER A 50 -42.64 8.44 24.32
CA SER A 50 -42.63 9.61 25.18
C SER A 50 -41.32 9.68 25.97
N VAL A 51 -40.88 10.89 26.30
CA VAL A 51 -39.82 11.16 27.29
C VAL A 51 -40.45 11.92 28.44
N THR A 52 -40.47 11.33 29.64
CA THR A 52 -41.05 11.96 30.83
C THR A 52 -39.94 12.47 31.75
N GLY A 53 -40.21 13.51 32.56
CA GLY A 53 -39.21 14.10 33.46
C GLY A 53 -38.38 15.24 32.87
N ALA A 54 -38.55 15.60 31.59
CA ALA A 54 -37.84 16.71 30.94
C ALA A 54 -38.02 18.09 31.62
N HIS A 55 -39.13 18.29 32.36
CA HIS A 55 -39.39 19.51 33.15
C HIS A 55 -38.47 19.65 34.37
N ARG A 56 -37.78 18.58 34.79
CA ARG A 56 -36.87 18.57 35.95
C ARG A 56 -35.43 18.88 35.59
N ILE A 57 -35.10 18.82 34.30
CA ILE A 57 -33.79 19.16 33.77
C ILE A 57 -33.88 20.59 33.27
N ASP A 58 -32.93 21.47 33.58
CA ASP A 58 -32.95 22.85 33.06
C ASP A 58 -32.33 22.91 31.66
N GLU A 59 -31.05 22.56 31.54
CA GLU A 59 -30.30 22.45 30.29
C GLU A 59 -29.73 21.03 30.07
N VAL A 60 -29.62 20.60 28.81
CA VAL A 60 -28.99 19.33 28.41
C VAL A 60 -27.75 19.62 27.58
N MET A 61 -26.60 19.09 28.01
CA MET A 61 -25.31 19.36 27.40
C MET A 61 -24.64 18.07 26.94
N MET A 62 -24.21 18.06 25.68
CA MET A 62 -23.39 16.99 25.11
C MET A 62 -21.91 17.41 25.13
N VAL A 63 -21.05 16.65 25.79
CA VAL A 63 -19.61 16.92 25.92
C VAL A 63 -18.82 15.83 25.18
N ASP A 64 -18.67 16.02 23.87
CA ASP A 64 -17.96 15.11 22.98
C ASP A 64 -16.45 15.43 22.83
N GLN A 65 -15.70 14.50 22.23
CA GLN A 65 -14.26 14.67 21.94
C GLN A 65 -13.98 15.55 20.71
N ALA A 66 -15.01 16.05 20.01
CA ALA A 66 -14.83 16.84 18.81
C ALA A 66 -14.04 18.13 19.10
N SER A 67 -13.12 18.50 18.20
CA SER A 67 -12.28 19.69 18.36
C SER A 67 -13.13 20.95 18.54
N LEU A 68 -12.87 21.71 19.60
CA LEU A 68 -13.57 22.97 19.93
C LEU A 68 -13.49 24.02 18.83
N ALA A 69 -12.40 24.01 18.04
CA ALA A 69 -12.19 24.97 16.98
C ALA A 69 -11.45 24.32 15.81
N ARG A 70 -11.91 24.61 14.59
CA ARG A 70 -11.24 24.21 13.35
C ARG A 70 -10.09 25.15 12.95
N THR A 71 -9.88 26.24 13.70
CA THR A 71 -8.89 27.28 13.36
C THR A 71 -7.83 27.40 14.45
N PRO A 72 -6.57 27.68 14.08
CA PRO A 72 -5.48 27.89 15.04
C PRO A 72 -5.56 29.24 15.76
N ARG A 73 -6.62 30.03 15.51
CA ARG A 73 -6.83 31.34 16.13
C ARG A 73 -7.51 31.26 17.48
N SER A 74 -8.27 30.19 17.72
CA SER A 74 -8.87 29.95 19.02
C SER A 74 -7.78 29.51 19.99
N THR A 75 -7.70 30.15 21.15
CA THR A 75 -6.69 29.89 22.19
C THR A 75 -7.37 29.90 23.57
N PRO A 76 -6.78 29.32 24.63
CA PRO A 76 -7.38 29.32 25.96
C PRO A 76 -7.80 30.71 26.46
N ILE A 77 -6.95 31.73 26.27
CA ILE A 77 -7.26 33.10 26.72
C ILE A 77 -8.43 33.76 25.97
N LEU A 78 -8.61 33.41 24.69
CA LEU A 78 -9.76 33.85 23.89
C LEU A 78 -11.03 33.09 24.25
N TYR A 79 -10.89 31.79 24.52
CA TYR A 79 -12.01 30.94 24.89
C TYR A 79 -12.66 31.39 26.21
N LEU A 80 -11.85 31.82 27.18
CA LEU A 80 -12.31 32.40 28.43
C LEU A 80 -12.72 33.88 28.33
N GLY A 81 -12.59 34.52 27.16
CA GLY A 81 -12.91 35.94 27.00
C GLY A 81 -11.96 36.92 27.70
N LEU A 82 -10.79 36.46 28.16
CA LEU A 82 -9.83 37.25 28.95
C LEU A 82 -8.88 38.09 28.09
N TYR A 83 -8.85 37.83 26.77
CA TYR A 83 -7.91 38.46 25.85
C TYR A 83 -8.13 39.97 25.72
N ASP A 84 -9.37 40.45 25.81
CA ASP A 84 -9.69 41.87 25.65
C ASP A 84 -9.07 42.72 26.75
N ARG A 85 -9.22 42.29 28.00
CA ARG A 85 -8.61 42.94 29.15
C ARG A 85 -7.08 42.93 29.06
N THR A 86 -6.51 41.83 28.59
CA THR A 86 -5.06 41.72 28.38
C THR A 86 -4.55 42.75 27.37
N ARG A 87 -5.28 42.96 26.26
CA ARG A 87 -4.92 43.96 25.23
C ARG A 87 -5.02 45.39 25.74
N GLU A 88 -5.99 45.70 26.61
CA GLU A 88 -6.12 47.01 27.24
C GLU A 88 -4.90 47.35 28.11
N LEU A 89 -4.36 46.38 28.85
CA LEU A 89 -3.18 46.58 29.71
C LEU A 89 -1.92 46.94 28.90
N PHE A 90 -1.75 46.35 27.71
CA PHE A 90 -0.66 46.70 26.80
C PHE A 90 -0.86 48.07 26.13
N ALA A 91 -2.10 48.41 25.77
CA ALA A 91 -2.41 49.71 25.20
C ALA A 91 -2.24 50.86 26.21
N ALA A 92 -2.36 50.57 27.51
CA ALA A 92 -2.15 51.54 28.59
C ALA A 92 -0.67 51.83 28.88
N GLN A 93 0.29 51.14 28.25
CA GLN A 93 1.71 51.37 28.48
C GLN A 93 2.18 52.70 27.85
N PRO A 94 3.12 53.43 28.50
CA PRO A 94 3.64 54.70 27.99
C PRO A 94 4.21 54.59 26.56
N GLU A 95 4.89 53.48 26.25
CA GLU A 95 5.46 53.21 24.93
C GLU A 95 4.39 52.99 23.85
N ALA A 96 3.26 52.36 24.21
CA ALA A 96 2.13 52.17 23.31
C ALA A 96 1.41 53.49 23.02
N MET A 97 1.17 54.30 24.07
CA MET A 97 0.55 55.62 23.94
C MET A 97 1.37 56.57 23.07
N ALA A 98 2.70 56.58 23.24
CA ALA A 98 3.60 57.40 22.44
C ALA A 98 3.57 57.04 20.94
N GLN A 99 3.29 55.77 20.62
CA GLN A 99 3.18 55.26 19.25
C GLN A 99 1.75 55.28 18.69
N GLY A 100 0.77 55.78 19.46
CA GLY A 100 -0.63 55.79 19.06
C GLY A 100 -1.28 54.41 18.93
N LEU A 101 -0.72 53.39 19.58
CA LEU A 101 -1.22 52.02 19.52
C LEU A 101 -2.41 51.86 20.48
N THR A 102 -3.56 51.48 19.92
CA THR A 102 -4.76 51.13 20.70
C THR A 102 -4.81 49.63 21.02
N ALA A 103 -5.73 49.19 21.87
CA ALA A 103 -5.94 47.76 22.17
C ALA A 103 -6.18 46.89 20.92
N SER A 104 -6.59 47.48 19.80
CA SER A 104 -6.72 46.80 18.51
C SER A 104 -5.36 46.36 17.93
N ALA A 105 -4.28 47.12 18.14
CA ALA A 105 -2.94 46.77 17.65
C ALA A 105 -2.37 45.50 18.32
N PHE A 106 -2.82 45.22 19.54
CA PHE A 106 -2.41 44.06 20.34
C PHE A 106 -3.29 42.82 20.10
N SER A 107 -4.12 42.81 19.06
CA SER A 107 -4.93 41.63 18.69
C SER A 107 -4.31 40.90 17.49
N PHE A 108 -4.11 39.58 17.64
CA PHE A 108 -3.69 38.74 16.52
C PHE A 108 -4.86 38.35 15.61
N ASN A 109 -6.12 38.55 16.03
CA ASN A 109 -7.30 38.27 15.22
C ASN A 109 -7.68 39.43 14.30
N SER A 110 -7.42 40.66 14.73
CA SER A 110 -7.85 41.91 14.09
C SER A 110 -6.90 43.04 14.50
N GLY A 111 -6.65 44.01 13.63
CA GLY A 111 -5.81 45.17 13.94
C GLY A 111 -4.52 45.26 13.13
N SER A 112 -3.92 46.45 13.15
CA SER A 112 -2.72 46.81 12.36
C SER A 112 -1.43 46.18 12.87
N GLY A 113 -1.42 45.64 14.10
CA GLY A 113 -0.23 45.12 14.74
C GLY A 113 0.04 43.62 14.52
N ARG A 114 -0.85 42.89 13.85
CA ARG A 114 -0.67 41.47 13.54
C ARG A 114 0.31 41.27 12.37
N CYS A 115 1.02 40.14 12.35
CA CYS A 115 1.86 39.75 11.22
C CYS A 115 1.02 39.65 9.94
N GLU A 116 1.47 40.32 8.88
CA GLU A 116 0.74 40.42 7.61
C GLU A 116 0.77 39.08 6.85
N ARG A 117 1.92 38.42 6.79
CA ARG A 117 2.11 37.15 6.07
C ARG A 117 1.19 36.03 6.56
N CYS A 118 1.10 35.82 7.87
CA CYS A 118 0.22 34.79 8.44
C CYS A 118 -1.13 35.34 8.90
N SER A 119 -1.40 36.64 8.73
CA SER A 119 -2.61 37.29 9.25
C SER A 119 -2.88 36.93 10.73
N GLY A 120 -1.82 36.95 11.55
CA GLY A 120 -1.86 36.66 12.99
C GLY A 120 -2.10 35.20 13.42
N THR A 121 -2.04 34.21 12.51
CA THR A 121 -2.13 32.79 12.90
C THR A 121 -0.84 32.24 13.53
N GLY A 122 0.32 32.87 13.30
CA GLY A 122 1.64 32.38 13.72
C GLY A 122 2.16 31.19 12.90
N PHE A 123 1.26 30.47 12.22
CA PHE A 123 1.56 29.30 11.41
C PHE A 123 0.93 29.42 10.02
N GLU A 124 1.62 28.88 9.03
CA GLU A 124 1.12 28.69 7.67
C GLU A 124 0.58 27.28 7.53
N LYS A 125 -0.69 27.20 7.12
CA LYS A 125 -1.34 25.92 6.80
C LYS A 125 -0.82 25.45 5.45
N ILE A 126 0.04 24.44 5.46
CA ILE A 126 0.41 23.70 4.26
C ILE A 126 -0.62 22.60 4.11
N GLU A 127 -1.59 22.83 3.22
CA GLU A 127 -2.53 21.76 2.89
C GLU A 127 -1.78 20.58 2.31
N MET A 128 -1.88 19.45 3.01
CA MET A 128 -1.33 18.17 2.61
C MET A 128 -2.51 17.38 2.07
N GLN A 129 -2.50 17.07 0.78
CA GLN A 129 -3.67 16.50 0.12
C GLN A 129 -4.17 15.19 0.76
N PHE A 130 -3.27 14.41 1.39
CA PHE A 130 -3.55 13.05 1.89
C PHE A 130 -3.13 12.81 3.36
N LEU A 131 -2.46 13.79 3.99
CA LEU A 131 -2.06 13.76 5.39
C LEU A 131 -2.72 14.95 6.11
N SER A 132 -2.73 14.94 7.44
CA SER A 132 -3.16 16.12 8.20
C SER A 132 -2.37 17.35 7.75
N ASP A 133 -3.09 18.46 7.53
CA ASP A 133 -2.50 19.72 7.08
C ASP A 133 -1.31 20.09 7.97
N LEU A 134 -0.15 20.34 7.34
CA LEU A 134 1.08 20.62 8.06
C LEU A 134 1.12 22.11 8.40
N TYR A 135 1.09 22.45 9.69
CA TYR A 135 1.18 23.83 10.14
C TYR A 135 2.65 24.18 10.40
N VAL A 136 3.27 24.94 9.50
CA VAL A 136 4.67 25.37 9.64
C VAL A 136 4.72 26.76 10.25
N ARG A 137 5.70 27.05 11.11
CA ARG A 137 5.88 28.40 11.68
C ARG A 137 6.00 29.43 10.56
N CYS A 138 5.27 30.53 10.68
CA CYS A 138 5.35 31.64 9.74
C CYS A 138 6.79 32.14 9.65
N ALA A 139 7.37 32.18 8.46
CA ALA A 139 8.77 32.58 8.31
C ALA A 139 9.02 34.09 8.47
N GLU A 140 7.97 34.90 8.64
CA GLU A 140 8.12 36.34 8.95
C GLU A 140 8.08 36.63 10.45
N CYS A 141 7.11 36.08 11.18
CA CYS A 141 7.00 36.29 12.62
C CYS A 141 7.57 35.16 13.48
N GLU A 142 8.04 34.07 12.87
CA GLU A 142 8.59 32.87 13.54
C GLU A 142 7.66 32.25 14.61
N GLY A 143 6.34 32.42 14.43
CA GLY A 143 5.32 31.98 15.41
C GLY A 143 4.87 33.06 16.38
N ARG A 144 5.49 34.26 16.39
CA ARG A 144 5.18 35.34 17.34
C ARG A 144 3.88 36.10 17.06
N ARG A 145 3.25 35.89 15.89
CA ARG A 145 1.92 36.43 15.48
C ARG A 145 1.80 37.95 15.30
N PHE A 146 2.75 38.76 15.82
CA PHE A 146 2.71 40.22 15.80
C PHE A 146 3.87 40.83 15.00
N GLN A 147 3.72 42.11 14.62
CA GLN A 147 4.78 42.90 14.00
C GLN A 147 5.81 43.38 15.05
N PRO A 148 7.07 43.66 14.65
CA PRO A 148 8.13 44.06 15.58
C PRO A 148 7.81 45.27 16.46
N HIS A 149 7.10 46.27 15.94
CA HIS A 149 6.78 47.49 16.69
C HIS A 149 5.82 47.23 17.86
N VAL A 150 4.92 46.24 17.75
CA VAL A 150 4.02 45.81 18.84
C VAL A 150 4.79 45.03 19.91
N LEU A 151 5.73 44.18 19.49
CA LEU A 151 6.54 43.36 20.40
C LEU A 151 7.50 44.19 21.26
N ASN A 152 7.79 45.43 20.86
CA ASN A 152 8.61 46.36 21.64
C ASN A 152 7.89 46.91 22.87
N VAL A 153 6.56 46.88 22.92
CA VAL A 153 5.79 47.30 24.09
C VAL A 153 5.79 46.16 25.11
N LYS A 154 6.20 46.48 26.34
CA LYS A 154 6.37 45.49 27.41
C LYS A 154 5.50 45.85 28.61
N LEU A 155 4.83 44.85 29.17
CA LEU A 155 4.14 44.90 30.45
C LEU A 155 4.98 44.11 31.46
N HIS A 156 5.51 44.78 32.49
CA HIS A 156 6.39 44.15 33.49
C HIS A 156 7.53 43.32 32.87
N GLY A 157 8.16 43.85 31.81
CA GLY A 157 9.31 43.22 31.13
C GLY A 157 8.96 42.15 30.09
N LYS A 158 7.68 41.76 29.95
CA LYS A 158 7.21 40.77 28.96
C LYS A 158 6.45 41.45 27.81
N SER A 159 6.70 41.04 26.58
CA SER A 159 5.88 41.43 25.43
C SER A 159 4.55 40.65 25.41
N ILE A 160 3.61 41.08 24.55
CA ILE A 160 2.34 40.34 24.40
C ILE A 160 2.54 38.91 23.89
N HIS A 161 3.61 38.65 23.12
CA HIS A 161 3.95 37.29 22.72
C HIS A 161 4.46 36.47 23.91
N ASP A 162 5.35 37.05 24.72
CA ASP A 162 5.92 36.37 25.90
C ASP A 162 4.82 36.02 26.92
N LEU A 163 3.79 36.86 27.03
CA LEU A 163 2.63 36.58 27.87
C LEU A 163 1.79 35.42 27.32
N LEU A 164 1.59 35.33 26.00
CA LEU A 164 0.85 34.23 25.37
C LEU A 164 1.60 32.89 25.44
N GLU A 165 2.91 32.90 25.68
CA GLU A 165 3.73 31.70 25.88
C GLU A 165 3.73 31.17 27.31
N LEU A 166 3.24 31.95 28.29
CA LEU A 166 3.09 31.50 29.67
C LEU A 166 2.08 30.34 29.75
N THR A 167 2.38 29.38 30.62
CA THR A 167 1.40 28.36 31.01
C THR A 167 0.27 29.02 31.82
N VAL A 168 -0.89 28.37 31.93
CA VAL A 168 -1.99 28.85 32.75
C VAL A 168 -1.53 29.09 34.20
N SER A 169 -0.79 28.15 34.79
CA SER A 169 -0.28 28.28 36.16
C SER A 169 0.67 29.49 36.30
N GLU A 170 1.61 29.68 35.37
CA GLU A 170 2.52 30.84 35.37
C GLU A 170 1.78 32.17 35.16
N ALA A 171 0.71 32.16 34.34
CA ALA A 171 -0.10 33.33 34.07
C ALA A 171 -0.93 33.75 35.30
N ILE A 172 -1.45 32.79 36.08
CA ILE A 172 -2.18 33.05 37.32
C ILE A 172 -1.31 33.86 38.29
N GLU A 173 -0.06 33.42 38.49
CA GLU A 173 0.93 34.10 39.33
C GLU A 173 1.26 35.49 38.77
N PHE A 174 1.59 35.58 37.47
CA PHE A 174 1.91 36.84 36.82
C PHE A 174 0.79 37.88 36.92
N PHE A 175 -0.47 37.48 36.70
CA PHE A 175 -1.61 38.39 36.80
C PHE A 175 -1.93 38.80 38.24
N ALA A 176 -1.65 37.94 39.22
CA ALA A 176 -1.77 38.29 40.63
C ALA A 176 -0.72 39.34 41.03
N GLU A 177 0.53 39.19 40.58
CA GLU A 177 1.63 40.14 40.87
C GLU A 177 1.36 41.56 40.35
N ILE A 178 0.71 41.68 39.18
CA ILE A 178 0.38 42.99 38.58
C ILE A 178 -0.97 43.57 39.06
N GLY A 179 -1.61 42.94 40.05
CA GLY A 179 -2.85 43.44 40.66
C GLY A 179 -4.15 43.13 39.88
N GLU A 180 -4.12 42.22 38.90
CA GLU A 180 -5.30 41.78 38.11
C GLU A 180 -5.86 40.43 38.61
N GLU A 181 -5.76 40.16 39.91
CA GLU A 181 -6.16 38.90 40.54
C GLU A 181 -7.64 38.56 40.28
N THR A 182 -8.52 39.56 40.38
CA THR A 182 -9.98 39.34 40.31
C THR A 182 -10.48 39.14 38.88
N ARG A 183 -9.82 39.75 37.89
CA ARG A 183 -10.30 39.80 36.49
C ARG A 183 -9.60 38.82 35.56
N LEU A 184 -8.37 38.42 35.87
CA LEU A 184 -7.57 37.53 35.03
C LEU A 184 -7.11 36.27 35.76
N SER A 185 -6.56 36.39 36.97
CA SER A 185 -6.03 35.25 37.73
C SER A 185 -7.13 34.26 38.16
N LYS A 186 -8.20 34.72 38.80
CA LYS A 186 -9.32 33.85 39.24
C LYS A 186 -10.02 33.10 38.09
N PRO A 187 -10.35 33.74 36.94
CA PRO A 187 -10.89 33.01 35.79
C PRO A 187 -9.95 31.97 35.19
N LEU A 188 -8.63 32.19 35.25
CA LEU A 188 -7.63 31.22 34.77
C LEU A 188 -7.49 30.01 35.72
N ALA A 189 -7.72 30.18 37.03
CA ALA A 189 -7.64 29.10 38.00
C ALA A 189 -8.58 27.93 37.68
N VAL A 190 -9.73 28.19 37.04
CA VAL A 190 -10.67 27.14 36.61
C VAL A 190 -10.03 26.18 35.60
N LEU A 191 -9.11 26.65 34.75
CA LEU A 191 -8.35 25.77 33.84
C LEU A 191 -7.39 24.86 34.59
N GLU A 192 -6.75 25.36 35.65
CA GLU A 192 -5.86 24.56 36.49
C GLU A 192 -6.63 23.51 37.29
N GLU A 193 -7.83 23.84 37.78
CA GLU A 193 -8.71 22.92 38.51
C GLU A 193 -9.17 21.72 37.68
N VAL A 194 -9.37 21.90 36.37
CA VAL A 194 -9.64 20.79 35.44
C VAL A 194 -8.36 20.11 34.94
N GLY A 195 -7.20 20.49 35.47
CA GLY A 195 -5.89 19.92 35.16
C GLY A 195 -5.30 20.36 33.82
N LEU A 196 -5.69 21.52 33.32
CA LEU A 196 -5.14 22.16 32.11
C LEU A 196 -4.13 23.27 32.44
N GLY A 197 -3.55 23.26 33.66
CA GLY A 197 -2.59 24.27 34.12
C GLY A 197 -1.33 24.40 33.25
N TYR A 198 -0.93 23.31 32.58
CA TYR A 198 0.23 23.27 31.68
C TYR A 198 -0.02 23.90 30.30
N LEU A 199 -1.28 24.15 29.91
CA LEU A 199 -1.57 24.75 28.61
C LEU A 199 -1.03 26.17 28.54
N ARG A 200 -0.52 26.58 27.38
CA ARG A 200 -0.11 27.98 27.18
C ARG A 200 -1.30 28.84 26.81
N LEU A 201 -1.34 30.09 27.29
CA LEU A 201 -2.45 31.02 27.02
C LEU A 201 -2.75 31.22 25.53
N GLY A 202 -1.70 31.22 24.70
CA GLY A 202 -1.76 31.38 23.25
C GLY A 202 -1.76 30.08 22.44
N GLN A 203 -1.82 28.91 23.10
CA GLN A 203 -1.81 27.62 22.42
C GLN A 203 -3.06 27.45 21.52
N PRO A 204 -2.92 27.03 20.25
CA PRO A 204 -4.06 26.79 19.39
C PRO A 204 -4.96 25.64 19.89
N LEU A 205 -6.27 25.88 20.03
CA LEU A 205 -7.19 24.85 20.55
C LEU A 205 -7.34 23.62 19.65
N ASN A 206 -7.05 23.75 18.35
CA ASN A 206 -7.05 22.62 17.42
C ASN A 206 -5.86 21.67 17.61
N THR A 207 -4.93 21.98 18.51
CA THR A 207 -3.79 21.12 18.88
C THR A 207 -4.06 20.30 20.15
N LEU A 208 -5.22 20.50 20.78
CA LEU A 208 -5.58 19.78 22.00
C LEU A 208 -5.98 18.33 21.68
N SER A 209 -5.64 17.42 22.58
CA SER A 209 -6.17 16.06 22.58
C SER A 209 -7.69 16.04 22.83
N GLY A 210 -8.34 14.91 22.54
CA GLY A 210 -9.78 14.75 22.79
C GLY A 210 -10.14 15.01 24.27
N GLY A 211 -9.36 14.46 25.19
CA GLY A 211 -9.55 14.66 26.63
C GLY A 211 -9.25 16.09 27.11
N GLU A 212 -8.27 16.78 26.53
CA GLU A 212 -8.06 18.22 26.78
C GLU A 212 -9.23 19.07 26.27
N SER A 213 -9.76 18.74 25.10
CA SER A 213 -10.91 19.45 24.51
C SER A 213 -12.18 19.28 25.34
N GLN A 214 -12.44 18.08 25.87
CA GLN A 214 -13.55 17.82 26.79
C GLN A 214 -13.40 18.62 28.09
N ARG A 215 -12.22 18.57 28.73
CA ARG A 215 -11.95 19.34 29.97
C ARG A 215 -12.10 20.84 29.75
N LEU A 216 -11.69 21.36 28.60
CA LEU A 216 -11.86 22.77 28.26
C LEU A 216 -13.33 23.17 28.01
N LYS A 217 -14.15 22.30 27.40
CA LYS A 217 -15.61 22.53 27.25
C LYS A 217 -16.30 22.69 28.60
N LEU A 218 -15.86 21.92 29.60
CA LEU A 218 -16.43 21.95 30.94
C LEU A 218 -16.15 23.28 31.66
N VAL A 219 -14.98 23.88 31.45
CA VAL A 219 -14.54 25.12 32.11
C VAL A 219 -15.53 26.27 31.89
N ARG A 220 -16.12 26.38 30.70
CA ARG A 220 -17.14 27.42 30.41
C ARG A 220 -18.34 27.30 31.35
N HIS A 221 -18.81 26.08 31.58
CA HIS A 221 -19.98 25.82 32.41
C HIS A 221 -19.68 25.89 33.91
N LEU A 222 -18.47 25.49 34.32
CA LEU A 222 -17.99 25.66 35.70
C LEU A 222 -17.84 27.14 36.08
N SER A 223 -17.48 27.99 35.11
CA SER A 223 -17.34 29.45 35.32
C SER A 223 -18.68 30.18 35.44
N ASP A 224 -19.72 29.69 34.77
CA ASP A 224 -21.07 30.30 34.81
C ASP A 224 -21.82 29.96 36.11
N THR A 225 -21.55 28.82 36.75
CA THR A 225 -22.26 28.36 37.96
C THR A 225 -21.84 29.08 39.24
N GLU A 226 -20.60 29.60 39.34
CA GLU A 226 -20.17 30.38 40.51
C GLU A 226 -20.90 31.74 40.63
N ASN A 227 -21.31 32.33 39.52
CA ASN A 227 -22.05 33.60 39.51
C ASN A 227 -23.51 33.43 39.97
N VAL A 228 -24.12 32.25 39.76
CA VAL A 228 -25.52 31.98 40.11
C VAL A 228 -25.72 31.82 41.62
N ARG A 229 -24.73 31.28 42.36
CA ARG A 229 -24.83 31.09 43.82
C ARG A 229 -24.90 32.38 44.65
N ARG A 230 -24.55 33.54 44.08
CA ARG A 230 -24.70 34.84 44.77
C ARG A 230 -26.10 35.44 44.66
N SER A 231 -27.00 34.84 43.87
CA SER A 231 -28.25 35.44 43.46
C SER A 231 -29.41 34.43 43.45
N THR A 232 -29.71 33.77 44.57
CA THR A 232 -31.08 33.33 44.92
C THR A 232 -31.12 32.65 46.29
N ASN A 233 -31.87 33.26 47.21
CA ASN A 233 -32.42 32.56 48.35
C ASN A 233 -33.65 31.75 47.88
N GLY A 234 -33.56 30.42 47.87
CA GLY A 234 -34.71 29.59 48.27
C GLY A 234 -35.69 29.03 47.24
N GLU A 235 -35.41 28.92 45.94
CA GLU A 235 -36.28 28.18 45.00
C GLU A 235 -35.48 27.27 44.04
N SER A 236 -35.93 26.01 43.91
CA SER A 236 -35.45 24.85 43.11
C SER A 236 -34.01 24.87 42.57
N ALA A 237 -33.18 23.94 43.06
CA ALA A 237 -31.86 23.66 42.51
C ALA A 237 -31.93 23.33 41.01
N ILE A 238 -31.16 24.07 40.21
CA ILE A 238 -31.03 23.92 38.76
C ILE A 238 -30.28 22.60 38.48
N CYS A 239 -31.00 21.60 37.97
CA CYS A 239 -30.41 20.30 37.59
C CYS A 239 -30.12 20.27 36.08
N ASN A 240 -28.89 20.55 35.69
CA ASN A 240 -28.43 20.35 34.31
C ASN A 240 -28.08 18.86 34.08
N LEU A 241 -28.29 18.38 32.85
CA LEU A 241 -27.88 17.04 32.42
C LEU A 241 -26.65 17.13 31.53
N PHE A 242 -25.53 16.57 31.99
CA PHE A 242 -24.31 16.43 31.19
C PHE A 242 -24.22 15.02 30.63
N ILE A 243 -24.00 14.91 29.32
CA ILE A 243 -23.83 13.65 28.61
C ILE A 243 -22.40 13.58 28.06
N PHE A 244 -21.70 12.50 28.36
CA PHE A 244 -20.35 12.22 27.88
C PHE A 244 -20.34 10.93 27.08
N ASP A 245 -19.67 10.94 25.94
CA ASP A 245 -19.47 9.75 25.09
C ASP A 245 -17.98 9.36 25.11
N GLU A 246 -17.71 8.16 25.61
CA GLU A 246 -16.39 7.54 25.77
C GLU A 246 -15.28 8.51 26.23
N PRO A 247 -15.46 9.20 27.38
CA PRO A 247 -14.55 10.26 27.79
C PRO A 247 -13.17 9.74 28.25
N THR A 248 -12.99 8.42 28.41
CA THR A 248 -11.68 7.83 28.78
C THR A 248 -10.83 7.34 27.61
N THR A 249 -11.35 7.38 26.38
CA THR A 249 -10.61 6.93 25.19
C THR A 249 -9.32 7.74 25.01
N GLY A 250 -8.17 7.06 25.13
CA GLY A 250 -6.84 7.65 24.96
C GLY A 250 -6.29 8.40 26.18
N LEU A 251 -6.93 8.33 27.36
CA LEU A 251 -6.46 8.96 28.60
C LEU A 251 -5.54 8.05 29.43
N HIS A 252 -4.57 8.67 30.12
CA HIS A 252 -3.75 8.00 31.14
C HIS A 252 -4.58 7.77 32.42
N PHE A 253 -4.20 6.80 33.26
CA PHE A 253 -4.94 6.48 34.50
C PHE A 253 -5.11 7.66 35.46
N ASP A 254 -4.10 8.53 35.55
CA ASP A 254 -4.15 9.74 36.37
C ASP A 254 -5.18 10.77 35.83
N ASP A 255 -5.32 10.87 34.51
CA ASP A 255 -6.32 11.72 33.86
C ASP A 255 -7.74 11.18 34.07
N VAL A 256 -7.91 9.85 34.03
CA VAL A 256 -9.20 9.20 34.35
C VAL A 256 -9.59 9.49 35.79
N ALA A 257 -8.65 9.44 36.75
CA ALA A 257 -8.92 9.78 38.14
C ALA A 257 -9.36 11.24 38.31
N MET A 258 -8.77 12.17 37.56
CA MET A 258 -9.16 13.58 37.58
C MET A 258 -10.54 13.82 36.96
N LEU A 259 -10.85 13.13 35.85
CA LEU A 259 -12.16 13.16 35.21
C LEU A 259 -13.26 12.64 36.16
N LEU A 260 -13.00 11.55 36.88
CA LEU A 260 -13.93 11.02 37.90
C LEU A 260 -14.19 12.02 39.03
N ARG A 261 -13.15 12.73 39.51
CA ARG A 261 -13.34 13.82 40.50
C ARG A 261 -14.23 14.94 39.96
N LEU A 262 -14.11 15.25 38.66
CA LEU A 262 -14.93 16.26 38.02
C LEU A 262 -16.38 15.82 37.89
N PHE A 263 -16.65 14.57 37.49
CA PHE A 263 -18.00 14.02 37.46
C PHE A 263 -18.65 14.06 38.84
N GLN A 264 -17.92 13.64 39.87
CA GLN A 264 -18.41 13.72 41.25
C GLN A 264 -18.74 15.16 41.66
N ARG A 265 -17.88 16.12 41.31
CA ARG A 265 -18.11 17.54 41.63
C ARG A 265 -19.34 18.10 40.92
N LEU A 266 -19.60 17.72 39.67
CA LEU A 266 -20.83 18.11 38.96
C LEU A 266 -22.07 17.54 39.65
N VAL A 267 -22.00 16.28 40.08
CA VAL A 267 -23.07 15.61 40.83
C VAL A 267 -23.30 16.28 42.19
N ASP A 268 -22.23 16.57 42.94
CA ASP A 268 -22.28 17.27 44.23
C ASP A 268 -22.87 18.69 44.10
N TRP A 269 -22.80 19.29 42.92
CA TRP A 269 -23.43 20.58 42.61
C TRP A 269 -24.90 20.47 42.23
N GLY A 270 -25.45 19.26 42.20
CA GLY A 270 -26.86 18.98 41.91
C GLY A 270 -27.15 18.73 40.42
N HIS A 271 -26.12 18.48 39.60
CA HIS A 271 -26.29 18.13 38.20
C HIS A 271 -26.37 16.61 38.01
N SER A 272 -26.97 16.18 36.89
CA SER A 272 -27.00 14.78 36.49
C SER A 272 -25.91 14.52 35.46
N VAL A 273 -25.16 13.43 35.60
CA VAL A 273 -24.08 13.06 34.67
C VAL A 273 -24.39 11.70 34.08
N VAL A 274 -24.48 11.61 32.75
CA VAL A 274 -24.65 10.37 32.00
C VAL A 274 -23.41 10.15 31.16
N VAL A 275 -22.76 8.99 31.33
CA VAL A 275 -21.52 8.67 30.61
C VAL A 275 -21.69 7.35 29.87
N ILE A 276 -21.41 7.34 28.57
CA ILE A 276 -21.29 6.11 27.79
C ILE A 276 -19.84 5.64 27.93
N GLU A 277 -19.61 4.46 28.51
CA GLU A 277 -18.24 4.00 28.78
C GLU A 277 -18.13 2.47 28.85
N HIS A 278 -16.94 1.99 28.53
CA HIS A 278 -16.53 0.58 28.55
C HIS A 278 -15.40 0.33 29.57
N ASN A 279 -14.75 1.38 30.07
CA ASN A 279 -13.70 1.29 31.07
C ASN A 279 -14.26 0.91 32.46
N LEU A 280 -13.87 -0.28 32.95
CA LEU A 280 -14.30 -0.81 34.25
C LEU A 280 -13.93 0.09 35.44
N GLU A 281 -12.87 0.91 35.33
CA GLU A 281 -12.48 1.85 36.39
C GLU A 281 -13.46 3.01 36.53
N VAL A 282 -14.14 3.39 35.45
CA VAL A 282 -15.21 4.40 35.47
C VAL A 282 -16.55 3.77 35.82
N ILE A 283 -16.87 2.63 35.20
CA ILE A 283 -18.14 1.93 35.42
C ILE A 283 -18.33 1.56 36.89
N LYS A 284 -17.27 1.10 37.58
CA LYS A 284 -17.34 0.77 39.01
C LYS A 284 -17.58 1.97 39.93
N CYS A 285 -17.29 3.18 39.46
CA CYS A 285 -17.46 4.43 40.21
C CYS A 285 -18.81 5.09 39.94
N ALA A 286 -19.63 4.53 39.05
CA ALA A 286 -20.96 5.04 38.76
C ALA A 286 -21.94 4.74 39.89
N ASP A 287 -22.84 5.68 40.18
CA ASP A 287 -23.93 5.48 41.14
C ASP A 287 -25.02 4.55 40.56
N TRP A 288 -25.17 4.56 39.24
CA TRP A 288 -26.15 3.75 38.52
C TRP A 288 -25.60 3.28 37.17
N ILE A 289 -25.91 2.05 36.78
CA ILE A 289 -25.52 1.46 35.50
C ILE A 289 -26.77 1.10 34.71
N VAL A 290 -26.74 1.40 33.40
CA VAL A 290 -27.67 0.84 32.41
C VAL A 290 -26.85 0.03 31.41
N ASP A 291 -27.03 -1.29 31.41
CA ASP A 291 -26.33 -2.22 30.53
C ASP A 291 -27.23 -2.63 29.36
N LEU A 292 -26.75 -2.39 28.13
CA LEU A 292 -27.46 -2.69 26.89
C LEU A 292 -26.86 -3.89 26.15
N GLY A 293 -27.70 -4.83 25.76
CA GLY A 293 -27.30 -6.07 25.09
C GLY A 293 -28.53 -6.94 24.78
N PRO A 294 -28.42 -8.28 24.86
CA PRO A 294 -27.23 -9.06 25.25
C PRO A 294 -26.09 -9.03 24.21
N GLU A 295 -26.41 -8.84 22.93
CA GLU A 295 -25.44 -8.87 21.83
C GLU A 295 -25.47 -7.56 21.00
N ALA A 296 -24.66 -7.49 19.93
CA ALA A 296 -24.62 -6.35 19.01
C ALA A 296 -25.65 -6.48 17.88
N GLY A 297 -25.92 -5.38 17.17
CA GLY A 297 -26.77 -5.40 15.96
C GLY A 297 -28.23 -5.74 16.25
N ASP A 298 -28.85 -6.55 15.41
CA ASP A 298 -30.28 -6.93 15.53
C ASP A 298 -30.59 -7.74 16.81
N ALA A 299 -29.58 -8.35 17.42
CA ALA A 299 -29.69 -9.07 18.69
C ALA A 299 -29.45 -8.17 19.92
N GLY A 300 -29.14 -6.89 19.71
CA GLY A 300 -29.00 -5.87 20.75
C GLY A 300 -30.30 -5.09 21.02
N GLY A 301 -30.17 -3.92 21.66
CA GLY A 301 -31.32 -3.04 21.91
C GLY A 301 -32.26 -3.54 23.01
N GLN A 302 -31.76 -4.27 24.01
CA GLN A 302 -32.50 -4.58 25.24
C GLN A 302 -31.71 -4.11 26.46
N VAL A 303 -32.41 -3.68 27.51
CA VAL A 303 -31.77 -3.43 28.82
C VAL A 303 -31.58 -4.78 29.50
N VAL A 304 -30.31 -5.17 29.65
CA VAL A 304 -29.90 -6.44 30.26
C VAL A 304 -29.80 -6.30 31.77
N ALA A 305 -29.33 -5.15 32.24
CA ALA A 305 -29.25 -4.80 33.65
C ALA A 305 -29.48 -3.30 33.84
N SER A 306 -30.12 -2.93 34.95
CA SER A 306 -30.24 -1.54 35.41
C SER A 306 -30.17 -1.56 36.94
N GLY A 307 -29.23 -0.84 37.53
CA GLY A 307 -28.99 -0.87 38.98
C GLY A 307 -27.63 -0.34 39.37
N THR A 308 -27.29 -0.45 40.66
CA THR A 308 -25.94 -0.15 41.16
C THR A 308 -24.88 -1.09 40.54
N PRO A 309 -23.58 -0.73 40.56
CA PRO A 309 -22.51 -1.62 40.11
C PRO A 309 -22.51 -2.99 40.77
N GLU A 310 -22.83 -3.06 42.06
CA GLU A 310 -22.92 -4.30 42.83
C GLU A 310 -24.13 -5.15 42.46
N GLU A 311 -25.25 -4.54 42.07
CA GLU A 311 -26.45 -5.24 41.59
C GLU A 311 -26.21 -5.77 40.17
N THR A 312 -25.63 -4.95 39.30
CA THR A 312 -25.27 -5.33 37.93
C THR A 312 -24.29 -6.50 37.92
N ALA A 313 -23.31 -6.52 38.83
CA ALA A 313 -22.34 -7.60 38.96
C ALA A 313 -22.96 -8.97 39.32
N LYS A 314 -24.20 -9.01 39.86
CA LYS A 314 -24.91 -10.25 40.21
C LYS A 314 -25.72 -10.84 39.06
N ILE A 315 -25.89 -10.10 37.97
CA ILE A 315 -26.71 -10.53 36.82
C ILE A 315 -25.83 -11.35 35.88
N ASP A 316 -26.09 -12.66 35.78
CA ASP A 316 -25.27 -13.58 34.97
C ASP A 316 -25.44 -13.38 33.45
N ASN A 317 -26.56 -12.79 33.01
CA ASN A 317 -26.82 -12.47 31.60
C ASN A 317 -26.17 -11.15 31.15
N SER A 318 -25.53 -10.40 32.05
CA SER A 318 -24.83 -9.15 31.75
C SER A 318 -23.34 -9.43 31.51
N HIS A 319 -22.87 -9.17 30.29
CA HIS A 319 -21.43 -9.21 29.98
C HIS A 319 -20.67 -8.26 30.90
N THR A 320 -21.16 -7.03 31.05
CA THR A 320 -20.60 -6.00 31.95
C THR A 320 -20.58 -6.48 33.41
N GLY A 321 -21.67 -7.10 33.89
CA GLY A 321 -21.78 -7.65 35.24
C GLY A 321 -20.73 -8.73 35.52
N THR A 322 -20.48 -9.61 34.55
CA THR A 322 -19.45 -10.65 34.63
C THR A 322 -18.05 -10.07 34.85
N PHE A 323 -17.68 -9.03 34.11
CA PHE A 323 -16.40 -8.35 34.27
C PHE A 323 -16.32 -7.53 35.57
N LEU A 324 -17.39 -6.79 35.93
CA LEU A 324 -17.48 -6.02 37.18
C LEU A 324 -17.30 -6.90 38.42
N ARG A 325 -17.84 -8.13 38.41
CA ARG A 325 -17.67 -9.11 39.49
C ARG A 325 -16.20 -9.39 39.80
N SER A 326 -15.33 -9.43 38.78
CA SER A 326 -13.89 -9.67 38.93
C SER A 326 -13.14 -8.46 39.51
N VAL A 327 -13.61 -7.24 39.25
CA VAL A 327 -12.98 -5.99 39.69
C VAL A 327 -13.42 -5.61 41.11
N LEU A 328 -14.71 -5.77 41.42
CA LEU A 328 -15.27 -5.53 42.76
C LEU A 328 -14.77 -6.54 43.79
N SER A 329 -14.52 -7.80 43.38
CA SER A 329 -13.98 -8.84 44.29
C SER A 329 -12.52 -8.61 44.71
N LYS A 330 -11.74 -7.86 43.92
CA LYS A 330 -10.35 -7.49 44.25
C LYS A 330 -10.24 -6.24 45.14
N SER A 331 -11.25 -5.38 45.18
CA SER A 331 -11.22 -4.04 45.82
C SER A 331 -11.72 -3.99 47.27
N ARG A 332 -11.49 -5.02 48.10
CA ARG A 332 -11.93 -5.04 49.51
C ARG A 332 -11.15 -4.12 50.48
N ALA A 333 -10.34 -3.19 49.99
CA ALA A 333 -9.72 -2.13 50.80
C ALA A 333 -10.43 -0.81 50.53
N PRO A 334 -11.03 -0.13 51.54
CA PRO A 334 -11.66 1.16 51.33
C PRO A 334 -10.57 2.19 50.99
N LEU A 335 -10.73 2.88 49.86
CA LEU A 335 -9.99 4.11 49.57
C LEU A 335 -10.29 5.11 50.68
N HIS A 336 -9.27 5.45 51.46
CA HIS A 336 -9.34 6.48 52.49
C HIS A 336 -9.68 7.83 51.85
N VAL A 337 -10.94 8.24 51.92
CA VAL A 337 -11.37 9.62 51.66
C VAL A 337 -10.95 10.46 52.86
N ILE A 338 -10.01 11.39 52.66
CA ILE A 338 -9.64 12.39 53.66
C ILE A 338 -10.84 13.34 53.81
N PRO A 339 -11.43 13.52 55.01
CA PRO A 339 -12.54 14.44 55.19
C PRO A 339 -12.02 15.88 55.17
N SER A 340 -12.76 16.74 54.49
CA SER A 340 -12.56 18.19 54.46
C SER A 340 -12.80 18.81 55.85
N ARG A 341 -11.79 19.53 56.36
CA ARG A 341 -11.98 20.55 57.41
C ARG A 341 -11.07 21.75 57.19
N GLY A 342 -11.72 22.89 57.00
CA GLY A 342 -11.60 24.14 57.75
C GLY A 342 -10.26 24.53 58.38
N ASP A 343 -9.93 25.80 58.10
CA ASP A 343 -9.17 26.76 58.91
C ASP A 343 -7.65 26.59 59.06
N GLY A 344 -6.92 27.59 58.54
CA GLY A 344 -5.80 28.25 59.26
C GLY A 344 -4.42 27.58 59.28
N GLU A 345 -3.46 28.28 58.66
CA GLU A 345 -2.02 28.39 59.02
C GLU A 345 -1.13 27.13 59.20
N GLY A 346 0.00 27.10 58.48
CA GLY A 346 1.29 26.69 59.06
C GLY A 346 1.98 25.41 58.55
N SER A 347 3.04 25.61 57.76
CA SER A 347 4.35 24.91 57.70
C SER A 347 4.49 23.36 57.76
N HIS A 348 5.16 22.84 56.71
CA HIS A 348 6.14 21.72 56.65
C HIS A 348 5.83 20.36 57.32
N LYS A 349 5.74 19.30 56.48
CA LYS A 349 6.75 18.23 56.34
C LYS A 349 6.30 17.17 55.32
N ILE A 350 7.00 17.08 54.19
CA ILE A 350 6.86 15.98 53.22
C ILE A 350 7.80 14.84 53.66
N SER A 351 7.23 13.67 53.93
CA SER A 351 7.94 12.44 54.27
C SER A 351 8.56 11.80 53.01
N HIS A 352 9.88 11.92 52.90
CA HIS A 352 10.89 10.88 52.63
C HIS A 352 10.63 9.67 51.69
N GLU A 353 9.68 9.72 50.75
CA GLU A 353 9.53 8.69 49.69
C GLU A 353 9.63 9.26 48.25
N LEU A 354 9.59 10.58 48.07
CA LEU A 354 9.75 11.23 46.76
C LEU A 354 11.21 11.50 46.34
N ALA A 355 12.20 11.17 47.18
CA ALA A 355 13.61 11.51 46.96
C ALA A 355 14.42 10.44 46.19
N ARG A 356 13.78 9.42 45.61
CA ARG A 356 14.47 8.33 44.87
C ARG A 356 14.25 8.31 43.36
N SER A 357 13.48 9.24 42.81
CA SER A 357 13.05 9.18 41.39
C SER A 357 13.67 10.23 40.47
N PHE A 358 14.61 11.06 40.96
CA PHE A 358 15.24 12.11 40.15
C PHE A 358 16.75 12.16 40.36
N ALA A 359 17.48 11.23 39.75
CA ALA A 359 18.94 11.33 39.61
C ALA A 359 19.47 10.38 38.53
N TYR A 360 19.18 10.61 37.25
CA TYR A 360 20.05 10.18 36.13
C TYR A 360 19.74 11.01 34.88
N ALA A 361 20.38 12.18 34.79
CA ALA A 361 20.53 12.92 33.54
C ALA A 361 21.82 13.73 33.63
N GLN A 362 22.93 13.19 33.11
CA GLN A 362 23.96 13.88 32.31
C GLN A 362 25.18 12.97 32.06
N ASP A 363 25.67 13.05 30.82
CA ASP A 363 26.94 12.56 30.25
C ASP A 363 27.24 11.05 30.33
N ASP A 364 27.34 10.35 29.19
CA ASP A 364 28.48 10.46 28.29
C ASP A 364 28.33 9.64 27.00
N SER A 365 28.78 10.22 25.90
CA SER A 365 28.58 9.80 24.51
C SER A 365 29.60 8.76 24.01
N ALA A 366 30.15 7.94 24.91
CA ALA A 366 31.21 6.96 24.60
C ALA A 366 30.82 5.48 24.80
N GLU A 367 29.74 5.16 25.53
CA GLU A 367 29.29 3.76 25.72
C GLU A 367 28.33 3.26 24.64
N LEU A 368 27.66 4.15 23.90
CA LEU A 368 26.75 3.79 22.80
C LEU A 368 27.44 3.05 21.63
N ALA A 369 28.75 3.25 21.45
CA ALA A 369 29.51 2.57 20.41
C ALA A 369 29.91 1.13 20.77
N ARG A 370 29.92 0.75 22.07
CA ARG A 370 30.21 -0.62 22.52
C ARG A 370 28.97 -1.45 22.84
N ALA A 371 27.84 -0.80 23.15
CA ALA A 371 26.56 -1.50 23.34
C ALA A 371 25.97 -2.08 22.03
N ALA A 372 26.44 -1.64 20.86
CA ALA A 372 26.00 -2.14 19.55
C ALA A 372 26.59 -3.53 19.18
N GLU A 373 27.70 -3.95 19.81
CA GLU A 373 28.35 -5.24 19.52
C GLU A 373 27.96 -6.37 20.47
N THR A 374 27.27 -6.07 21.57
CA THR A 374 26.72 -7.06 22.50
C THR A 374 25.24 -6.81 22.74
N ALA A 375 24.43 -6.94 21.69
CA ALA A 375 22.99 -7.01 21.86
C ALA A 375 22.64 -8.22 22.76
N PRO A 376 21.71 -8.10 23.73
CA PRO A 376 21.28 -9.23 24.54
C PRO A 376 20.68 -10.27 23.60
N ARG A 377 21.24 -11.49 23.61
CA ARG A 377 20.53 -12.67 23.09
C ARG A 377 19.26 -12.78 23.92
N PHE A 378 18.13 -12.44 23.34
CA PHE A 378 16.83 -12.71 23.95
C PHE A 378 16.74 -14.21 24.17
N HIS A 379 16.81 -14.64 25.43
CA HIS A 379 16.27 -15.92 25.81
C HIS A 379 14.77 -15.87 25.52
N ALA A 380 14.31 -16.78 24.65
CA ALA A 380 12.91 -17.00 24.34
C ALA A 380 12.16 -17.48 25.59
N ASN A 381 11.79 -16.55 26.48
CA ASN A 381 10.79 -16.78 27.51
C ASN A 381 9.41 -16.50 26.92
N GLY A 382 8.83 -17.49 26.25
CA GLY A 382 7.41 -17.91 26.25
C GLY A 382 6.22 -16.94 26.17
N PHE A 383 6.33 -15.61 26.09
CA PHE A 383 5.17 -14.70 26.06
C PHE A 383 5.33 -13.49 25.14
N ASN A 384 5.70 -13.69 23.88
CA ASN A 384 5.27 -12.77 22.83
C ASN A 384 3.87 -13.21 22.39
N GLY A 385 2.92 -12.27 22.31
CA GLY A 385 1.50 -12.59 22.06
C GLY A 385 1.24 -13.34 20.75
N ALA A 386 0.02 -13.84 20.55
CA ALA A 386 -0.41 -14.46 19.30
C ALA A 386 -1.40 -13.54 18.56
N ILE A 387 -1.47 -13.66 17.25
CA ILE A 387 -2.59 -13.17 16.45
C ILE A 387 -3.72 -14.19 16.63
N SER A 388 -4.82 -13.78 17.23
CA SER A 388 -5.97 -14.66 17.45
C SER A 388 -7.09 -14.27 16.50
N ILE A 389 -7.53 -15.22 15.67
CA ILE A 389 -8.64 -15.08 14.74
C ILE A 389 -9.80 -15.90 15.29
N HIS A 390 -10.97 -15.29 15.43
CA HIS A 390 -12.17 -15.92 15.94
C HIS A 390 -13.30 -15.83 14.92
N GLY A 391 -13.93 -16.99 14.64
CA GLY A 391 -15.12 -17.08 13.81
C GLY A 391 -14.91 -16.62 12.37
N ALA A 392 -13.80 -17.01 11.74
CA ALA A 392 -13.54 -16.69 10.35
C ALA A 392 -14.44 -17.50 9.41
N ARG A 393 -15.23 -16.81 8.58
CA ARG A 393 -16.24 -17.37 7.66
C ARG A 393 -16.09 -16.91 6.22
N GLU A 394 -15.12 -16.04 5.95
CA GLU A 394 -14.83 -15.55 4.61
C GLU A 394 -14.74 -16.69 3.58
N HIS A 395 -15.36 -16.50 2.42
CA HIS A 395 -15.48 -17.50 1.35
C HIS A 395 -15.96 -18.90 1.77
N ASN A 396 -15.06 -19.87 1.90
CA ASN A 396 -15.38 -21.26 2.23
C ASN A 396 -15.03 -21.65 3.67
N LEU A 397 -14.50 -20.72 4.47
CA LEU A 397 -14.08 -20.99 5.85
C LEU A 397 -15.30 -21.33 6.74
N LYS A 398 -15.13 -22.33 7.62
CA LYS A 398 -16.23 -22.91 8.41
C LYS A 398 -16.26 -22.37 9.84
N ASN A 399 -16.34 -21.05 9.98
CA ASN A 399 -16.36 -20.37 11.29
C ASN A 399 -15.15 -20.76 12.16
N ILE A 400 -13.96 -20.73 11.59
CA ILE A 400 -12.76 -21.28 12.22
C ILE A 400 -12.15 -20.32 13.25
N HIS A 401 -11.50 -20.90 14.26
CA HIS A 401 -10.69 -20.18 15.24
C HIS A 401 -9.22 -20.59 15.07
N VAL A 402 -8.34 -19.62 14.84
CA VAL A 402 -6.91 -19.87 14.57
C VAL A 402 -6.06 -18.96 15.44
N LYS A 403 -4.98 -19.51 16.01
CA LYS A 403 -3.95 -18.73 16.72
C LYS A 403 -2.65 -18.80 15.95
N ILE A 404 -2.10 -17.65 15.57
CA ILE A 404 -0.84 -17.55 14.83
C ILE A 404 0.20 -16.89 15.74
N PRO A 405 1.29 -17.59 16.10
CA PRO A 405 2.32 -17.02 16.98
C PRO A 405 3.04 -15.84 16.31
N ARG A 406 3.30 -14.78 17.07
CA ARG A 406 4.06 -13.61 16.59
C ARG A 406 5.56 -13.88 16.61
N ASP A 407 6.27 -13.11 15.81
CA ASP A 407 7.74 -13.12 15.64
C ASP A 407 8.30 -14.49 15.21
N GLN A 408 7.43 -15.29 14.59
CA GLN A 408 7.73 -16.62 14.06
C GLN A 408 7.46 -16.68 12.56
N MET A 409 8.07 -17.68 11.92
CA MET A 409 7.78 -18.09 10.56
C MET A 409 6.67 -19.13 10.58
N VAL A 410 5.45 -18.69 10.25
CA VAL A 410 4.26 -19.53 10.22
C VAL A 410 3.92 -19.90 8.78
N VAL A 411 3.74 -21.19 8.51
CA VAL A 411 3.35 -21.68 7.19
C VAL A 411 1.89 -22.14 7.21
N ILE A 412 1.08 -21.65 6.27
CA ILE A 412 -0.28 -22.11 6.01
C ILE A 412 -0.23 -23.03 4.80
N THR A 413 -0.64 -24.29 4.98
CA THR A 413 -0.59 -25.34 3.96
C THR A 413 -1.93 -26.06 3.83
N GLY A 414 -2.05 -26.97 2.87
CA GLY A 414 -3.27 -27.72 2.57
C GLY A 414 -3.61 -27.77 1.07
N LEU A 415 -4.64 -28.52 0.69
CA LEU A 415 -5.04 -28.74 -0.71
C LEU A 415 -5.38 -27.45 -1.47
N SER A 416 -5.19 -27.43 -2.80
CA SER A 416 -5.58 -26.29 -3.65
C SER A 416 -7.09 -26.00 -3.46
N GLY A 417 -7.45 -24.77 -3.07
CA GLY A 417 -8.83 -24.41 -2.73
C GLY A 417 -9.31 -24.72 -1.30
N SER A 418 -8.43 -25.11 -0.36
CA SER A 418 -8.81 -25.40 1.03
C SER A 418 -9.12 -24.18 1.92
N GLY A 419 -8.86 -22.96 1.44
CA GLY A 419 -9.08 -21.70 2.18
C GLY A 419 -7.82 -20.98 2.68
N LYS A 420 -6.62 -21.38 2.22
CA LYS A 420 -5.33 -20.81 2.66
C LYS A 420 -5.17 -19.33 2.33
N SER A 421 -5.37 -18.98 1.05
CA SER A 421 -5.29 -17.60 0.59
C SER A 421 -6.38 -16.75 1.23
N THR A 422 -7.55 -17.33 1.53
CA THR A 422 -8.62 -16.66 2.25
C THR A 422 -8.21 -16.27 3.66
N LEU A 423 -7.62 -17.21 4.41
CA LEU A 423 -7.12 -16.92 5.76
C LEU A 423 -5.97 -15.89 5.74
N ALA A 424 -5.04 -16.03 4.80
CA ALA A 424 -3.83 -15.21 4.73
C ALA A 424 -4.07 -13.80 4.16
N PHE A 425 -4.76 -13.70 3.03
CA PHE A 425 -4.90 -12.44 2.28
C PHE A 425 -6.23 -11.78 2.55
N ASP A 426 -7.34 -12.51 2.39
CA ASP A 426 -8.68 -11.94 2.50
C ASP A 426 -9.07 -11.62 3.96
N ILE A 427 -8.42 -12.26 4.95
CA ILE A 427 -8.60 -11.95 6.37
C ILE A 427 -7.38 -11.23 6.96
N LEU A 428 -6.24 -11.90 7.12
CA LEU A 428 -5.11 -11.33 7.88
C LEU A 428 -4.53 -10.08 7.23
N PHE A 429 -4.22 -10.14 5.93
CA PHE A 429 -3.69 -8.98 5.23
C PHE A 429 -4.74 -7.88 5.11
N ALA A 430 -5.96 -8.20 4.64
CA ALA A 430 -7.04 -7.24 4.47
C ALA A 430 -7.36 -6.49 5.77
N GLU A 431 -7.51 -7.21 6.88
CA GLU A 431 -7.80 -6.60 8.18
C GLU A 431 -6.62 -5.78 8.71
N GLY A 432 -5.38 -6.23 8.49
CA GLY A 432 -4.19 -5.49 8.90
C GLY A 432 -3.99 -4.21 8.11
N GLN A 433 -4.25 -4.26 6.79
CA GLN A 433 -4.20 -3.10 5.91
C GLN A 433 -5.33 -2.13 6.24
N ARG A 434 -6.56 -2.63 6.43
CA ARG A 434 -7.72 -1.83 6.80
C ARG A 434 -7.49 -1.09 8.10
N ARG A 435 -7.05 -1.78 9.17
CA ARG A 435 -6.72 -1.15 10.47
C ARG A 435 -5.63 -0.10 10.36
N PHE A 436 -4.60 -0.36 9.55
CA PHE A 436 -3.54 0.60 9.32
C PHE A 436 -4.06 1.86 8.60
N LEU A 437 -4.88 1.70 7.56
CA LEU A 437 -5.48 2.83 6.83
C LEU A 437 -6.52 3.58 7.67
N ASP A 438 -7.23 2.89 8.55
CA ASP A 438 -8.16 3.49 9.50
C ASP A 438 -7.44 4.44 10.48
N SER A 439 -6.18 4.14 10.81
CA SER A 439 -5.33 5.03 11.60
C SER A 439 -4.82 6.28 10.85
N MET A 440 -5.02 6.36 9.53
CA MET A 440 -4.60 7.50 8.71
C MET A 440 -5.58 8.68 8.79
N SER A 441 -5.44 9.63 7.85
CA SER A 441 -6.21 10.86 7.80
C SER A 441 -7.73 10.59 7.67
N PRO A 442 -8.60 11.49 8.16
CA PRO A 442 -10.05 11.34 8.01
C PRO A 442 -10.51 11.14 6.55
N TYR A 443 -9.78 11.71 5.59
CA TYR A 443 -10.01 11.48 4.16
C TYR A 443 -9.77 10.02 3.78
N ALA A 444 -8.67 9.42 4.22
CA ALA A 444 -8.38 8.01 3.95
C ALA A 444 -9.46 7.09 4.55
N ARG A 445 -9.96 7.40 5.76
CA ARG A 445 -11.04 6.61 6.41
C ARG A 445 -12.32 6.55 5.58
N GLN A 446 -12.71 7.64 4.91
CA GLN A 446 -13.90 7.64 4.04
C GLN A 446 -13.82 6.62 2.90
N PHE A 447 -12.62 6.31 2.40
CA PHE A 447 -12.43 5.25 1.40
C PHE A 447 -12.35 3.87 2.03
N VAL A 448 -11.79 3.77 3.25
CA VAL A 448 -11.72 2.50 3.99
C VAL A 448 -13.11 2.02 4.38
N GLU A 449 -14.05 2.91 4.69
CA GLU A 449 -15.46 2.56 4.96
C GLU A 449 -16.19 1.96 3.76
N GLN A 450 -15.71 2.22 2.53
CA GLN A 450 -16.24 1.63 1.30
C GLN A 450 -15.66 0.24 1.01
N LEU A 451 -14.60 -0.17 1.73
CA LEU A 451 -14.05 -1.52 1.61
C LEU A 451 -14.94 -2.49 2.37
N GLU A 452 -15.25 -3.61 1.73
CA GLU A 452 -15.93 -4.73 2.38
C GLU A 452 -15.05 -5.26 3.53
N LYS A 453 -15.67 -5.42 4.71
CA LYS A 453 -14.99 -6.00 5.86
C LYS A 453 -14.97 -7.52 5.70
N PRO A 454 -13.84 -8.20 5.97
CA PRO A 454 -13.81 -9.65 5.97
C PRO A 454 -14.84 -10.23 6.96
N ASP A 455 -15.50 -11.32 6.61
CA ASP A 455 -16.45 -12.01 7.51
C ASP A 455 -15.69 -12.79 8.60
N VAL A 456 -15.45 -12.11 9.70
CA VAL A 456 -14.76 -12.61 10.90
C VAL A 456 -15.33 -11.93 12.15
N ASP A 457 -15.47 -12.67 13.25
CA ASP A 457 -16.01 -12.11 14.50
C ASP A 457 -15.01 -11.17 15.18
N LEU A 458 -13.77 -11.63 15.34
CA LEU A 458 -12.72 -10.88 16.03
C LEU A 458 -11.33 -11.29 15.55
N VAL A 459 -10.48 -10.29 15.33
CA VAL A 459 -9.04 -10.49 15.13
C VAL A 459 -8.26 -9.67 16.17
N GLU A 460 -7.49 -10.34 17.02
CA GLU A 460 -6.68 -9.73 18.07
C GLU A 460 -5.19 -9.83 17.77
N GLY A 461 -4.39 -8.88 18.29
CA GLY A 461 -2.92 -8.97 18.22
C GLY A 461 -2.31 -8.76 16.84
N LEU A 462 -3.09 -8.33 15.85
CA LEU A 462 -2.68 -8.13 14.46
C LEU A 462 -1.80 -6.87 14.30
N PRO A 463 -0.52 -7.00 13.90
CA PRO A 463 0.33 -5.85 13.60
C PRO A 463 0.04 -5.29 12.19
N PRO A 464 0.64 -4.15 11.80
CA PRO A 464 0.61 -3.68 10.42
C PRO A 464 1.10 -4.77 9.45
N SER A 465 0.33 -5.01 8.39
CA SER A 465 0.57 -6.11 7.45
C SER A 465 1.10 -5.61 6.11
N VAL A 466 1.98 -6.41 5.50
CA VAL A 466 2.49 -6.20 4.14
C VAL A 466 2.33 -7.50 3.36
N ALA A 467 1.53 -7.47 2.30
CA ALA A 467 1.38 -8.60 1.38
C ALA A 467 2.44 -8.60 0.28
N ILE A 468 2.98 -9.78 0.02
CA ILE A 468 3.87 -10.10 -1.10
C ILE A 468 3.19 -11.21 -1.94
N GLU A 469 2.18 -10.79 -2.70
CA GLU A 469 1.40 -11.66 -3.60
C GLU A 469 2.07 -11.87 -4.97
N GLN A 470 1.63 -12.91 -5.66
CA GLN A 470 1.97 -13.16 -7.07
C GLN A 470 1.14 -12.30 -8.03
N ARG A 471 -0.03 -11.82 -7.60
CA ARG A 471 -0.91 -11.00 -8.41
C ARG A 471 -0.23 -9.67 -8.72
N VAL A 472 0.21 -9.58 -9.97
CA VAL A 472 1.10 -8.55 -10.44
C VAL A 472 0.39 -7.19 -10.39
N THR A 473 0.77 -6.33 -9.46
CA THR A 473 0.79 -4.89 -9.74
C THR A 473 1.93 -4.70 -10.73
N ARG A 474 1.64 -4.90 -12.03
CA ARG A 474 2.61 -4.67 -13.10
C ARG A 474 3.05 -3.22 -12.95
N GLY A 475 4.34 -2.99 -12.79
CA GLY A 475 4.87 -1.63 -12.86
C GLY A 475 4.42 -0.98 -14.16
N GLY A 476 4.11 0.32 -14.13
CA GLY A 476 3.72 1.08 -15.32
C GLY A 476 4.76 0.97 -16.43
N GLY A 477 4.45 1.42 -17.65
CA GLY A 477 5.35 1.30 -18.81
C GLY A 477 6.76 1.84 -18.60
N LYS A 478 6.95 2.81 -17.70
CA LYS A 478 8.26 3.37 -17.36
C LYS A 478 8.99 2.64 -16.22
N SER A 479 8.34 1.72 -15.50
CA SER A 479 8.94 1.02 -14.36
C SER A 479 10.02 0.03 -14.79
N THR A 480 11.16 0.03 -14.09
CA THR A 480 12.27 -0.90 -14.27
C THR A 480 12.61 -1.63 -12.98
N VAL A 481 13.44 -2.68 -13.06
CA VAL A 481 13.97 -3.38 -11.88
C VAL A 481 14.62 -2.41 -10.89
N ALA A 482 15.38 -1.42 -11.37
CA ALA A 482 16.05 -0.42 -10.52
C ALA A 482 15.10 0.55 -9.83
N THR A 483 13.96 0.90 -10.46
CA THR A 483 12.97 1.79 -9.83
C THR A 483 12.17 1.05 -8.76
N VAL A 484 11.77 -0.20 -9.03
CA VAL A 484 10.99 -1.00 -8.06
C VAL A 484 11.82 -1.37 -6.83
N THR A 485 13.13 -1.61 -7.01
CA THR A 485 14.06 -1.87 -5.89
C THR A 485 14.57 -0.60 -5.21
N GLU A 486 14.14 0.59 -5.68
CA GLU A 486 14.60 1.91 -5.26
C GLU A 486 16.10 2.19 -5.45
N VAL A 487 16.89 1.24 -5.96
CA VAL A 487 18.32 1.41 -6.26
C VAL A 487 18.54 2.63 -7.16
N TYR A 488 17.64 2.85 -8.13
CA TYR A 488 17.73 3.96 -9.06
C TYR A 488 17.65 5.32 -8.36
N HIS A 489 16.88 5.46 -7.27
CA HIS A 489 16.75 6.73 -6.56
C HIS A 489 18.07 7.15 -5.89
N PHE A 490 18.79 6.19 -5.31
CA PHE A 490 20.12 6.43 -4.75
C PHE A 490 21.16 6.69 -5.83
N LEU A 491 21.09 5.99 -6.97
CA LEU A 491 21.96 6.27 -8.13
C LEU A 491 21.75 7.70 -8.65
N ARG A 492 20.50 8.15 -8.83
CA ARG A 492 20.18 9.53 -9.25
C ARG A 492 20.81 10.57 -8.32
N LEU A 493 20.73 10.33 -7.01
CA LEU A 493 21.31 11.23 -6.02
C LEU A 493 22.85 11.22 -6.06
N LEU A 494 23.46 10.03 -6.20
CA LEU A 494 24.91 9.88 -6.34
C LEU A 494 25.44 10.61 -7.58
N PHE A 495 24.79 10.43 -8.74
CA PHE A 495 25.16 11.07 -10.00
C PHE A 495 25.00 12.59 -9.94
N ALA A 496 23.89 13.07 -9.39
CA ALA A 496 23.66 14.51 -9.25
C ALA A 496 24.70 15.20 -8.36
N LYS A 497 25.19 14.51 -7.31
CA LYS A 497 26.11 15.11 -6.34
C LYS A 497 27.58 14.88 -6.60
N THR A 498 27.95 13.83 -7.34
CA THR A 498 29.36 13.46 -7.55
C THR A 498 29.76 13.34 -9.01
N GLY A 499 28.80 13.37 -9.94
CA GLY A 499 29.01 13.22 -11.37
C GLY A 499 29.71 14.41 -12.01
N MET A 500 30.60 14.12 -12.96
CA MET A 500 31.20 15.11 -13.84
C MET A 500 30.37 15.17 -15.13
N GLN A 501 29.87 16.36 -15.46
CA GLN A 501 29.11 16.58 -16.69
C GLN A 501 30.06 16.72 -17.89
N PHE A 502 29.69 16.09 -18.99
CA PHE A 502 30.33 16.23 -20.30
C PHE A 502 29.35 16.87 -21.27
N CYS A 503 29.88 17.60 -22.25
CA CYS A 503 29.05 18.21 -23.29
C CYS A 503 28.61 17.13 -24.30
N PRO A 504 27.29 16.95 -24.56
CA PRO A 504 26.82 15.95 -25.53
C PRO A 504 27.37 16.13 -26.95
N ASP A 505 27.69 17.38 -27.32
CA ASP A 505 28.13 17.73 -28.68
C ASP A 505 29.65 17.61 -28.86
N CYS A 506 30.43 17.66 -27.77
CA CYS A 506 31.90 17.74 -27.82
C CYS A 506 32.61 16.64 -27.02
N ASP A 507 31.89 15.94 -26.15
CA ASP A 507 32.39 15.03 -25.13
C ASP A 507 33.58 15.57 -24.30
N LEU A 508 33.61 16.88 -24.09
CA LEU A 508 34.59 17.55 -23.24
C LEU A 508 33.99 17.76 -21.84
N PRO A 509 34.80 17.62 -20.77
CA PRO A 509 34.34 17.86 -19.41
C PRO A 509 33.96 19.32 -19.26
N VAL A 510 32.79 19.54 -18.67
CA VAL A 510 32.26 20.85 -18.37
C VAL A 510 33.10 21.49 -17.25
N GLN A 511 33.57 22.71 -17.48
CA GLN A 511 34.49 23.42 -16.60
C GLN A 511 33.92 24.77 -16.16
N LYS A 512 34.55 25.35 -15.14
CA LYS A 512 34.27 26.73 -14.72
C LYS A 512 34.72 27.71 -15.79
N GLN A 513 33.89 28.71 -16.05
CA GLN A 513 34.17 29.78 -17.00
C GLN A 513 34.28 31.12 -16.27
N SER A 514 35.29 31.91 -16.62
CA SER A 514 35.43 33.25 -16.06
C SER A 514 34.29 34.16 -16.53
N VAL A 515 33.85 35.06 -15.66
CA VAL A 515 32.85 36.09 -16.02
C VAL A 515 33.30 36.88 -17.25
N SER A 516 34.60 37.12 -17.43
CA SER A 516 35.15 37.80 -18.61
C SER A 516 34.92 37.03 -19.92
N ALA A 517 34.99 35.70 -19.90
CA ALA A 517 34.71 34.88 -21.07
C ALA A 517 33.20 34.86 -21.39
N ILE A 518 32.33 34.82 -20.37
CA ILE A 518 30.88 34.91 -20.56
C ILE A 518 30.51 36.26 -21.18
N VAL A 519 31.11 37.36 -20.69
CA VAL A 519 30.88 38.70 -21.25
C VAL A 519 31.25 38.76 -22.74
N LYS A 520 32.37 38.16 -23.15
CA LYS A 520 32.75 38.09 -24.58
C LYS A 520 31.73 37.31 -25.43
N GLN A 521 31.16 36.23 -24.90
CA GLN A 521 30.11 35.47 -25.58
C GLN A 521 28.83 36.30 -25.72
N VAL A 522 28.42 37.01 -24.66
CA VAL A 522 27.26 37.92 -24.68
C VAL A 522 27.47 39.04 -25.69
N GLU A 523 28.66 39.64 -25.75
CA GLU A 523 29.02 40.67 -26.74
C GLU A 523 28.95 40.12 -28.18
N ALA A 524 29.47 38.91 -28.42
CA ALA A 524 29.42 38.27 -29.73
C ALA A 524 27.98 37.96 -30.17
N ALA A 525 27.14 37.49 -29.24
CA ALA A 525 25.73 37.20 -29.50
C ALA A 525 24.92 38.49 -29.72
N ALA A 526 25.19 39.56 -28.98
CA ALA A 526 24.51 40.86 -29.10
C ALA A 526 24.76 41.56 -30.45
N LYS A 527 25.84 41.21 -31.16
CA LYS A 527 26.07 41.67 -32.54
C LYS A 527 25.06 41.09 -33.54
N ARG A 528 24.43 39.94 -33.22
CA ARG A 528 23.48 39.24 -34.10
C ARG A 528 22.02 39.71 -33.92
N GLY A 529 21.71 40.41 -32.84
CA GLY A 529 20.35 40.88 -32.53
C GLY A 529 20.21 41.36 -31.08
N VAL A 530 19.05 41.90 -30.73
CA VAL A 530 18.74 42.34 -29.37
C VAL A 530 18.62 41.11 -28.45
N LEU A 531 19.32 41.14 -27.32
CA LEU A 531 19.32 40.10 -26.30
C LEU A 531 18.85 40.65 -24.97
N LYS A 532 17.88 39.98 -24.33
CA LYS A 532 17.53 40.25 -22.94
C LYS A 532 18.37 39.37 -22.03
N VAL A 533 19.05 39.98 -21.07
CA VAL A 533 19.82 39.29 -20.03
C VAL A 533 18.90 39.06 -18.83
N LEU A 534 18.74 37.81 -18.48
CA LEU A 534 17.85 37.32 -17.44
C LEU A 534 18.68 36.71 -16.31
N ALA A 535 18.16 36.75 -15.08
CA ALA A 535 18.72 36.04 -13.94
C ALA A 535 17.67 35.09 -13.35
N PRO A 536 17.93 33.77 -13.28
CA PRO A 536 16.97 32.82 -12.75
C PRO A 536 16.77 32.99 -11.24
N LEU A 537 15.52 33.11 -10.81
CA LEU A 537 15.13 33.22 -9.39
C LEU A 537 14.46 31.94 -8.88
N VAL A 538 13.56 31.36 -9.67
CA VAL A 538 12.84 30.13 -9.35
C VAL A 538 12.94 29.19 -10.55
N LYS A 539 13.25 27.91 -10.32
CA LYS A 539 13.40 26.91 -11.38
C LYS A 539 12.51 25.70 -11.12
N ALA A 540 11.46 25.54 -11.93
CA ALA A 540 10.52 24.43 -11.85
C ALA A 540 10.16 24.06 -10.40
N ARG A 541 9.68 25.05 -9.64
CA ARG A 541 9.22 24.84 -8.26
C ARG A 541 7.74 25.16 -8.14
N LYS A 542 7.04 24.33 -7.37
CA LYS A 542 5.64 24.56 -6.97
C LYS A 542 5.56 25.72 -5.98
N GLY A 543 4.54 26.56 -6.14
CA GLY A 543 4.30 27.66 -5.21
C GLY A 543 3.70 28.89 -5.86
N PHE A 544 3.19 29.78 -5.01
CA PHE A 544 2.59 31.05 -5.44
C PHE A 544 3.61 32.08 -5.94
N HIS A 545 4.84 32.01 -5.40
CA HIS A 545 6.01 32.85 -5.71
C HIS A 545 5.75 34.38 -5.70
N THR A 546 4.75 34.84 -4.94
CA THR A 546 4.44 36.28 -4.79
C THR A 546 5.54 37.04 -4.06
N ASP A 547 6.24 36.37 -3.15
CA ASP A 547 7.43 36.87 -2.47
C ASP A 547 8.58 37.20 -3.43
N VAL A 548 8.73 36.42 -4.51
CA VAL A 548 9.73 36.66 -5.56
C VAL A 548 9.42 37.95 -6.33
N ALA A 549 8.16 38.21 -6.61
CA ALA A 549 7.72 39.45 -7.25
C ALA A 549 7.94 40.67 -6.35
N HIS A 550 7.57 40.58 -5.07
CA HIS A 550 7.85 41.66 -4.10
C HIS A 550 9.35 41.89 -3.90
N TRP A 551 10.16 40.82 -3.90
CA TRP A 551 11.61 40.95 -3.88
C TRP A 551 12.13 41.67 -5.12
N ALA A 552 11.63 41.32 -6.31
CA ALA A 552 12.02 41.96 -7.57
C ALA A 552 11.66 43.47 -7.58
N GLU A 553 10.49 43.82 -7.06
CA GLU A 553 10.03 45.20 -6.88
C GLU A 553 10.96 46.00 -5.95
N ARG A 554 11.28 45.44 -4.77
CA ARG A 554 12.21 46.07 -3.81
C ARG A 554 13.62 46.27 -4.37
N GLN A 555 14.06 45.40 -5.27
CA GLN A 555 15.36 45.49 -5.96
C GLN A 555 15.32 46.38 -7.22
N GLY A 556 14.16 46.99 -7.52
CA GLY A 556 13.98 47.92 -8.64
C GLY A 556 13.95 47.25 -10.01
N PHE A 557 13.50 46.00 -10.10
CA PHE A 557 13.25 45.33 -11.37
C PHE A 557 11.79 45.56 -11.81
N ASP A 558 11.59 45.75 -13.12
CA ASP A 558 10.29 46.09 -13.71
C ASP A 558 9.57 44.87 -14.33
N THR A 559 10.34 43.88 -14.78
CA THR A 559 9.84 42.78 -15.61
C THR A 559 10.39 41.43 -15.16
N LEU A 560 9.50 40.44 -15.07
CA LEU A 560 9.78 39.04 -14.86
C LEU A 560 9.51 38.24 -16.14
N TYR A 561 10.16 37.09 -16.27
CA TYR A 561 9.90 36.09 -17.30
C TYR A 561 9.39 34.83 -16.59
N VAL A 562 8.09 34.61 -16.65
CA VAL A 562 7.35 33.58 -15.90
C VAL A 562 6.78 32.59 -16.90
N ASP A 563 7.17 31.32 -16.80
CA ASP A 563 6.68 30.21 -17.64
C ASP A 563 6.64 30.53 -19.14
N GLY A 564 7.72 31.13 -19.64
CA GLY A 564 7.87 31.49 -21.05
C GLY A 564 7.27 32.84 -21.45
N LYS A 565 6.60 33.56 -20.55
CA LYS A 565 5.94 34.85 -20.82
C LYS A 565 6.58 36.00 -20.03
N LEU A 566 6.74 37.15 -20.68
CA LEU A 566 7.19 38.38 -20.02
C LEU A 566 6.02 39.01 -19.26
N THR A 567 6.20 39.26 -17.97
CA THR A 567 5.18 39.77 -17.06
C THR A 567 5.74 40.98 -16.29
N PRO A 568 5.12 42.16 -16.39
CA PRO A 568 5.48 43.30 -15.54
C PRO A 568 5.30 42.95 -14.06
N VAL A 569 6.23 43.34 -13.19
CA VAL A 569 6.18 43.06 -11.75
C VAL A 569 4.90 43.64 -11.12
N SER A 570 4.46 44.82 -11.56
CA SER A 570 3.21 45.45 -11.12
C SER A 570 1.95 44.65 -11.46
N HIS A 571 2.01 43.79 -12.49
CA HIS A 571 0.90 42.95 -12.93
C HIS A 571 1.11 41.47 -12.57
N PHE A 572 2.10 41.16 -11.73
CA PHE A 572 2.35 39.79 -11.30
C PHE A 572 1.16 39.27 -10.51
N ARG A 573 0.52 38.22 -11.01
CA ARG A 573 -0.58 37.54 -10.34
C ARG A 573 -0.06 36.34 -9.58
N LYS A 574 -0.75 36.01 -8.49
CA LYS A 574 -0.53 34.79 -7.72
C LYS A 574 -0.60 33.57 -8.67
N LEU A 575 0.50 32.82 -8.75
CA LEU A 575 0.61 31.63 -9.61
C LEU A 575 -0.13 30.44 -8.99
N GLU A 576 -0.18 29.30 -9.69
CA GLU A 576 -0.86 28.11 -9.18
C GLU A 576 0.02 27.37 -8.17
N ARG A 577 -0.52 27.04 -6.99
CA ARG A 577 0.29 26.45 -5.91
C ARG A 577 0.92 25.12 -6.28
N PHE A 578 0.17 24.28 -6.99
CA PHE A 578 0.51 22.88 -7.19
C PHE A 578 1.17 22.61 -8.55
N LYS A 579 1.32 23.65 -9.38
CA LYS A 579 2.00 23.60 -10.66
C LYS A 579 3.43 24.10 -10.50
N GLU A 580 4.35 23.50 -11.25
CA GLU A 580 5.74 23.96 -11.26
C GLU A 580 5.86 25.24 -12.09
N HIS A 581 6.56 26.22 -11.54
CA HIS A 581 6.79 27.51 -12.17
C HIS A 581 8.28 27.80 -12.29
N THR A 582 8.66 28.47 -13.38
CA THR A 582 10.01 28.98 -13.63
C THR A 582 9.94 30.49 -13.79
N ILE A 583 10.74 31.21 -12.98
CA ILE A 583 10.73 32.67 -12.89
C ILE A 583 12.15 33.19 -13.03
N ASP A 584 12.40 33.93 -14.10
CA ASP A 584 13.62 34.70 -14.28
C ASP A 584 13.32 36.21 -14.17
N VAL A 585 14.25 37.00 -13.63
CA VAL A 585 14.13 38.47 -13.64
C VAL A 585 14.89 39.06 -14.81
N VAL A 586 14.29 40.04 -15.49
CA VAL A 586 14.94 40.77 -16.59
C VAL A 586 15.88 41.81 -16.00
N VAL A 587 17.19 41.60 -16.19
CA VAL A 587 18.23 42.51 -15.68
C VAL A 587 18.47 43.67 -16.65
N GLY A 588 18.28 43.44 -17.95
CA GLY A 588 18.34 44.46 -18.98
C GLY A 588 18.44 43.88 -20.40
N ALA A 589 18.50 44.77 -21.40
CA ALA A 589 18.67 44.37 -22.80
C ALA A 589 19.97 44.94 -23.40
N ILE A 590 20.64 44.13 -24.21
CA ILE A 590 21.88 44.45 -24.92
C ILE A 590 21.61 44.39 -26.42
N ASP A 591 22.08 45.40 -27.15
CA ASP A 591 22.06 45.49 -28.61
C ASP A 591 23.42 46.00 -29.12
N ALA A 592 23.58 46.09 -30.44
CA ALA A 592 24.81 46.59 -31.07
C ALA A 592 25.21 48.01 -30.63
N LYS A 593 24.27 48.85 -30.18
CA LYS A 593 24.53 50.23 -29.70
C LYS A 593 24.88 50.27 -28.21
N ARG A 594 24.46 49.27 -27.43
CA ARG A 594 24.58 49.18 -25.97
C ARG A 594 25.61 48.14 -25.51
N ILE A 595 26.47 47.70 -26.41
CA ILE A 595 27.46 46.63 -26.16
C ILE A 595 28.41 46.97 -25.00
N LEU A 596 28.73 48.27 -24.80
CA LEU A 596 29.53 48.76 -23.67
C LEU A 596 28.92 48.46 -22.29
N LYS A 597 27.60 48.25 -22.20
CA LYS A 597 26.90 47.90 -20.95
C LYS A 597 26.87 46.38 -20.71
N ALA A 598 27.30 45.55 -21.66
CA ALA A 598 27.21 44.10 -21.57
C ALA A 598 27.93 43.54 -20.35
N ARG A 599 29.12 44.05 -20.03
CA ARG A 599 29.89 43.64 -18.86
C ARG A 599 29.12 43.81 -17.55
N ASN A 600 28.55 45.00 -17.32
CA ASN A 600 27.85 45.31 -16.07
C ASN A 600 26.53 44.55 -15.93
N LEU A 601 25.75 44.43 -17.02
CA LEU A 601 24.48 43.70 -17.02
C LEU A 601 24.69 42.20 -16.81
N THR A 602 25.66 41.60 -17.49
CA THR A 602 26.01 40.19 -17.34
C THR A 602 26.50 39.90 -15.92
N HIS A 603 27.35 40.76 -15.36
CA HIS A 603 27.85 40.59 -14.00
C HIS A 603 26.74 40.72 -12.94
N ARG A 604 25.77 41.63 -13.15
CA ARG A 604 24.59 41.76 -12.29
C ARG A 604 23.69 40.53 -12.40
N ALA A 605 23.48 40.02 -13.61
CA ALA A 605 22.65 38.83 -13.83
C ALA A 605 23.24 37.57 -13.18
N ILE A 606 24.54 37.33 -13.36
CA ILE A 606 25.24 36.21 -12.71
C ILE A 606 25.18 36.33 -11.19
N ARG A 607 25.32 37.54 -10.62
CA ARG A 607 25.25 37.75 -9.17
C ARG A 607 23.85 37.44 -8.63
N VAL A 608 22.81 37.92 -9.31
CA VAL A 608 21.41 37.70 -8.92
C VAL A 608 21.01 36.23 -9.08
N GLY A 609 21.38 35.61 -10.21
CA GLY A 609 21.12 34.20 -10.50
C GLY A 609 22.15 33.22 -9.91
N ARG A 610 22.89 33.64 -8.87
CA ARG A 610 23.85 32.83 -8.09
C ARG A 610 24.82 32.00 -8.95
N GLY A 611 25.44 32.64 -9.93
CA GLY A 611 26.42 31.99 -10.83
C GLY A 611 25.85 31.62 -12.21
N THR A 612 24.54 31.73 -12.41
CA THR A 612 23.83 31.45 -13.68
C THR A 612 23.15 32.71 -14.21
N ALA A 613 23.09 32.86 -15.53
CA ALA A 613 22.30 33.87 -16.23
C ALA A 613 21.67 33.25 -17.49
N HIS A 614 20.52 33.74 -17.94
CA HIS A 614 19.93 33.32 -19.21
C HIS A 614 19.96 34.48 -20.22
N LEU A 615 20.07 34.15 -21.50
CA LEU A 615 19.93 35.08 -22.61
C LEU A 615 18.67 34.71 -23.39
N LEU A 616 17.76 35.65 -23.54
CA LEU A 616 16.57 35.50 -24.38
C LEU A 616 16.76 36.31 -25.65
N ASP A 617 16.75 35.63 -26.79
CA ASP A 617 16.84 36.27 -28.11
C ASP A 617 15.50 36.76 -28.64
N ALA A 618 15.52 37.45 -29.78
CA ALA A 618 14.31 37.98 -30.43
C ALA A 618 13.33 36.89 -30.92
N LYS A 619 13.76 35.62 -30.99
CA LYS A 619 12.94 34.45 -31.33
C LYS A 619 12.44 33.70 -30.08
N ASN A 620 12.55 34.31 -28.90
CA ASN A 620 12.26 33.70 -27.59
C ASN A 620 13.08 32.43 -27.29
N ARG A 621 14.26 32.25 -27.90
CA ARG A 621 15.15 31.15 -27.56
C ARG A 621 15.98 31.49 -26.34
N LEU A 622 15.86 30.66 -25.31
CA LEU A 622 16.61 30.79 -24.06
C LEU A 622 17.98 30.11 -24.22
N THR A 623 19.06 30.83 -23.89
CA THR A 623 20.43 30.28 -23.84
C THR A 623 20.99 30.44 -22.44
N VAL A 624 21.44 29.35 -21.82
CA VAL A 624 22.02 29.37 -20.47
C VAL A 624 23.47 29.87 -20.52
N MET A 625 23.87 30.63 -19.51
CA MET A 625 25.24 31.08 -19.24
C MET A 625 25.57 30.73 -17.79
N SER A 626 26.69 30.04 -17.55
CA SER A 626 27.08 29.59 -16.21
C SER A 626 28.55 29.86 -15.97
N THR A 627 28.86 30.34 -14.77
CA THR A 627 30.25 30.51 -14.29
C THR A 627 30.87 29.20 -13.81
N GLU A 628 30.03 28.24 -13.43
CA GLU A 628 30.47 26.98 -12.85
C GLU A 628 30.49 25.85 -13.89
N MET A 629 29.60 25.90 -14.89
CA MET A 629 29.40 24.78 -15.82
C MET A 629 29.27 25.20 -17.29
N SER A 630 30.39 25.25 -18.01
CA SER A 630 30.38 25.39 -19.48
C SER A 630 31.37 24.47 -20.22
N CYS A 631 31.03 24.17 -21.48
CA CYS A 631 31.88 23.39 -22.37
C CYS A 631 33.01 24.27 -22.94
N PRO A 632 34.29 23.87 -22.82
CA PRO A 632 35.41 24.62 -23.39
C PRO A 632 35.49 24.54 -24.92
N GLY A 633 34.86 23.54 -25.55
CA GLY A 633 34.86 23.35 -27.00
C GLY A 633 33.81 24.21 -27.72
N CYS A 634 32.53 23.96 -27.47
CA CYS A 634 31.43 24.66 -28.15
C CYS A 634 30.92 25.91 -27.40
N GLY A 635 31.35 26.14 -26.16
CA GLY A 635 30.90 27.27 -25.34
C GLY A 635 29.48 27.15 -24.79
N ARG A 636 28.82 25.99 -24.95
CA ARG A 636 27.50 25.70 -24.36
C ARG A 636 27.61 25.67 -22.84
N ALA A 637 26.75 26.41 -22.14
CA ALA A 637 26.66 26.33 -20.69
C ALA A 637 25.53 25.40 -20.25
N PHE A 638 25.69 24.81 -19.07
CA PHE A 638 24.79 23.84 -18.48
C PHE A 638 24.30 24.31 -17.10
N GLU A 639 23.14 23.80 -16.71
CA GLU A 639 22.59 24.00 -15.38
C GLU A 639 23.13 22.98 -14.38
N GLU A 640 23.17 23.34 -13.10
CA GLU A 640 23.57 22.43 -12.01
C GLU A 640 22.80 21.11 -12.06
N LEU A 641 23.52 20.01 -11.80
CA LEU A 641 22.94 18.68 -11.82
C LEU A 641 21.93 18.50 -10.69
N ASP A 642 20.68 18.25 -11.07
CA ASP A 642 19.56 17.94 -10.17
C ASP A 642 19.18 16.45 -10.32
N PRO A 643 18.85 15.73 -9.23
CA PRO A 643 18.38 14.34 -9.32
C PRO A 643 17.21 14.10 -10.28
N ARG A 644 16.41 15.13 -10.61
CA ARG A 644 15.33 15.07 -11.61
C ARG A 644 15.84 14.89 -13.04
N LEU A 645 17.02 15.41 -13.36
CA LEU A 645 17.67 15.23 -14.67
C LEU A 645 17.94 13.75 -14.96
N PHE A 646 18.18 12.95 -13.92
CA PHE A 646 18.42 11.51 -14.03
C PHE A 646 17.14 10.67 -13.93
N SER A 647 15.96 11.30 -13.99
CA SER A 647 14.66 10.63 -13.89
C SER A 647 13.98 10.59 -15.24
N PHE A 648 13.86 9.42 -15.84
CA PHE A 648 13.04 9.24 -17.05
C PHE A 648 11.52 9.34 -16.79
N ASN A 649 11.09 9.36 -15.52
CA ASN A 649 9.72 9.70 -15.11
C ASN A 649 9.49 11.22 -14.97
N SER A 650 10.54 12.04 -15.15
CA SER A 650 10.42 13.50 -15.11
C SER A 650 10.66 14.05 -16.52
N PRO A 651 9.86 15.02 -16.99
CA PRO A 651 10.13 15.69 -18.27
C PRO A 651 11.54 16.27 -18.38
N HIS A 652 12.17 16.63 -17.25
CA HIS A 652 13.52 17.16 -17.21
C HIS A 652 14.60 16.14 -17.60
N GLY A 653 14.36 14.86 -17.34
CA GLY A 653 15.32 13.78 -17.58
C GLY A 653 14.91 12.82 -18.68
N ALA A 654 13.62 12.77 -19.02
CA ALA A 654 13.06 11.89 -20.03
C ALA A 654 13.61 12.20 -21.43
N CYS A 655 13.84 11.15 -22.22
CA CYS A 655 14.11 11.27 -23.65
C CYS A 655 12.94 11.97 -24.34
N GLU A 656 13.25 12.99 -25.14
CA GLU A 656 12.27 13.82 -25.86
C GLU A 656 11.52 13.05 -26.96
N GLU A 657 12.07 11.94 -27.47
CA GLU A 657 11.48 11.17 -28.57
C GLU A 657 10.52 10.09 -28.09
N CYS A 658 10.83 9.42 -26.97
CA CYS A 658 9.99 8.33 -26.43
C CYS A 658 9.29 8.69 -25.12
N GLY A 659 9.36 9.94 -24.66
CA GLY A 659 8.72 10.38 -23.39
C GLY A 659 9.22 9.66 -22.14
N GLY A 660 10.40 9.04 -22.19
CA GLY A 660 10.99 8.27 -21.08
C GLY A 660 10.57 6.80 -21.00
N PHE A 661 9.94 6.23 -22.03
CA PHE A 661 9.61 4.81 -22.09
C PHE A 661 10.78 3.93 -22.58
N GLY A 662 11.67 4.46 -23.41
CA GLY A 662 12.80 3.73 -24.02
C GLY A 662 12.47 3.01 -25.33
N GLU A 663 11.18 2.82 -25.59
CA GLU A 663 10.63 2.19 -26.79
C GLU A 663 9.54 3.11 -27.38
N ILE A 664 9.27 2.98 -28.67
CA ILE A 664 8.28 3.76 -29.41
C ILE A 664 7.25 2.81 -30.01
N TRP A 665 5.97 3.08 -29.74
CA TRP A 665 4.82 2.43 -30.39
C TRP A 665 3.89 3.48 -31.00
N ASN A 666 3.69 4.59 -30.29
CA ASN A 666 2.91 5.73 -30.72
C ASN A 666 3.56 7.00 -30.16
N ARG A 667 4.46 7.57 -30.96
CA ARG A 667 5.28 8.71 -30.54
C ARG A 667 4.44 9.87 -30.05
N ASP A 668 3.39 10.23 -30.79
CA ASP A 668 2.65 11.47 -30.53
C ASP A 668 1.84 11.39 -29.24
N LEU A 669 1.32 10.21 -28.90
CA LEU A 669 0.70 9.93 -27.59
C LEU A 669 1.75 9.92 -26.46
N GLN A 670 2.89 9.26 -26.68
CA GLN A 670 3.94 9.11 -25.65
C GLN A 670 4.61 10.44 -25.27
N THR A 671 4.73 11.38 -26.23
CA THR A 671 5.29 12.71 -25.99
C THR A 671 4.22 13.76 -25.66
N GLY A 672 2.93 13.40 -25.70
CA GLY A 672 1.82 14.32 -25.49
C GLY A 672 1.72 15.42 -26.56
N ALA A 673 2.10 15.09 -27.81
CA ALA A 673 2.04 16.02 -28.94
C ALA A 673 0.63 16.15 -29.54
N GLU A 674 -0.23 15.13 -29.35
CA GLU A 674 -1.67 15.24 -29.59
C GLU A 674 -2.33 15.91 -28.37
N ASP A 675 -2.72 17.17 -28.51
CA ASP A 675 -3.32 18.03 -27.46
C ASP A 675 -4.79 17.64 -27.15
N ASN A 676 -5.05 16.35 -26.94
CA ASN A 676 -6.39 15.79 -26.71
C ASN A 676 -6.78 15.71 -25.22
N GLY A 677 -5.82 15.85 -24.29
CA GLY A 677 -6.05 15.89 -22.84
C GLY A 677 -5.92 17.30 -22.26
N ASP A 678 -6.67 17.61 -21.20
CA ASP A 678 -6.69 18.94 -20.58
C ASP A 678 -5.38 19.25 -19.82
N SER A 679 -4.52 18.24 -19.61
CA SER A 679 -3.21 18.38 -18.95
C SER A 679 -2.15 17.36 -19.40
N ALA A 680 -0.88 17.69 -19.17
CA ALA A 680 0.25 16.78 -19.43
C ALA A 680 0.17 15.45 -18.63
N LEU A 681 -0.45 15.48 -17.44
CA LEU A 681 -0.64 14.29 -16.61
C LEU A 681 -1.67 13.34 -17.24
N GLU A 682 -2.74 13.86 -17.84
CA GLU A 682 -3.75 13.04 -18.52
C GLU A 682 -3.19 12.35 -19.76
N ASN A 683 -2.38 13.07 -20.53
CA ASN A 683 -1.68 12.51 -21.69
C ASN A 683 -0.70 11.40 -21.26
N GLU A 684 0.03 11.60 -20.16
CA GLU A 684 0.92 10.58 -19.60
C GLU A 684 0.15 9.34 -19.12
N LEU A 685 -0.98 9.52 -18.42
CA LEU A 685 -1.86 8.42 -18.00
C LEU A 685 -2.52 7.70 -19.18
N ALA A 686 -2.81 8.41 -20.28
CA ALA A 686 -3.32 7.80 -21.51
C ALA A 686 -2.24 6.94 -22.18
N ALA A 687 -1.03 7.46 -22.32
CA ALA A 687 0.12 6.71 -22.83
C ALA A 687 0.45 5.49 -21.96
N GLU A 688 0.41 5.64 -20.64
CA GLU A 688 0.60 4.51 -19.72
C GLU A 688 -0.50 3.45 -19.89
N ARG A 689 -1.77 3.86 -19.94
CA ARG A 689 -2.88 2.92 -20.18
C ARG A 689 -2.69 2.18 -21.49
N GLU A 690 -2.41 2.86 -22.60
CA GLU A 690 -2.22 2.21 -23.90
C GLU A 690 -1.04 1.25 -23.89
N SER A 691 0.05 1.60 -23.20
CA SER A 691 1.22 0.74 -23.04
C SER A 691 0.90 -0.61 -22.38
N GLU A 692 -0.23 -0.75 -21.65
CA GLU A 692 -0.66 -2.02 -21.06
C GLU A 692 -1.30 -3.01 -22.06
N TRP A 693 -1.69 -2.52 -23.24
CA TRP A 693 -2.47 -3.26 -24.24
C TRP A 693 -1.70 -3.55 -25.53
N ILE A 694 -0.51 -2.97 -25.69
CA ILE A 694 0.32 -3.15 -26.88
C ILE A 694 1.13 -4.42 -26.79
N ASP A 695 1.09 -5.22 -27.86
CA ASP A 695 1.95 -6.39 -28.01
C ASP A 695 3.40 -5.96 -28.24
N GLN A 696 4.36 -6.64 -27.62
CA GLN A 696 5.80 -6.31 -27.72
C GLN A 696 6.31 -6.29 -29.17
N ALA A 697 5.65 -7.00 -30.09
CA ALA A 697 6.00 -7.01 -31.51
C ALA A 697 5.67 -5.70 -32.24
N GLU A 698 4.86 -4.81 -31.65
CA GLU A 698 4.47 -3.51 -32.23
C GLU A 698 5.38 -2.36 -31.75
N ALA A 699 6.08 -2.53 -30.63
CA ALA A 699 7.02 -1.55 -30.09
C ALA A 699 8.44 -1.78 -30.63
N HIS A 700 9.16 -0.71 -30.92
CA HIS A 700 10.56 -0.77 -31.33
C HIS A 700 11.44 0.12 -30.44
N GLU A 701 12.71 -0.25 -30.29
CA GLU A 701 13.66 0.48 -29.46
C GLU A 701 13.82 1.93 -29.96
N CYS A 702 13.83 2.89 -29.03
CA CYS A 702 13.95 4.31 -29.38
C CYS A 702 15.33 4.61 -30.00
N PRO A 703 15.39 5.19 -31.21
CA PRO A 703 16.65 5.42 -31.91
C PRO A 703 17.49 6.57 -31.31
N SER A 704 16.87 7.52 -30.60
CA SER A 704 17.59 8.63 -29.96
C SER A 704 18.27 8.22 -28.65
N CYS A 705 17.61 7.42 -27.82
CA CYS A 705 18.14 7.05 -26.50
C CYS A 705 18.67 5.62 -26.41
N HIS A 706 18.47 4.78 -27.43
CA HIS A 706 18.88 3.37 -27.46
C HIS A 706 18.48 2.64 -26.17
N GLY A 707 17.20 2.76 -25.80
CA GLY A 707 16.65 2.13 -24.61
C GLY A 707 17.02 2.78 -23.26
N SER A 708 17.93 3.77 -23.21
CA SER A 708 18.36 4.43 -21.96
C SER A 708 17.28 5.27 -21.26
N ARG A 709 16.21 5.63 -22.00
CA ARG A 709 15.04 6.42 -21.54
C ARG A 709 15.35 7.87 -21.14
N LEU A 710 16.63 8.24 -21.08
CA LEU A 710 17.08 9.54 -20.62
C LEU A 710 17.40 10.47 -21.80
N ASN A 711 17.42 11.77 -21.53
CA ASN A 711 17.88 12.75 -22.49
C ASN A 711 19.41 12.75 -22.61
N ALA A 712 19.91 13.35 -23.69
CA ALA A 712 21.34 13.39 -23.99
C ALA A 712 22.17 14.05 -22.88
N VAL A 713 21.64 15.06 -22.17
CA VAL A 713 22.40 15.74 -21.12
C VAL A 713 22.64 14.83 -19.92
N ALA A 714 21.64 14.03 -19.53
CA ALA A 714 21.73 13.09 -18.41
C ALA A 714 22.68 11.93 -18.71
N CYS A 715 22.64 11.37 -19.93
CA CYS A 715 23.54 10.28 -20.34
C CYS A 715 25.01 10.71 -20.42
N HIS A 716 25.29 12.01 -20.58
CA HIS A 716 26.66 12.53 -20.64
C HIS A 716 27.18 13.00 -19.27
N VAL A 717 26.63 12.51 -18.16
CA VAL A 717 27.21 12.70 -16.82
C VAL A 717 27.88 11.41 -16.38
N ARG A 718 29.17 11.48 -16.03
CA ARG A 718 29.98 10.31 -15.67
C ARG A 718 30.45 10.37 -14.22
N VAL A 719 30.32 9.26 -13.49
CA VAL A 719 30.93 9.02 -12.18
C VAL A 719 32.07 8.04 -12.36
N GLN A 720 33.31 8.52 -12.24
CA GLN A 720 34.53 7.70 -12.42
C GLN A 720 34.58 6.92 -13.75
N GLY A 721 34.04 7.52 -14.81
CA GLY A 721 34.03 6.94 -16.16
C GLY A 721 32.71 6.24 -16.55
N PHE A 722 31.83 5.96 -15.59
CA PHE A 722 30.53 5.33 -15.86
C PHE A 722 29.41 6.36 -15.96
N ALA A 723 28.60 6.28 -17.01
CA ALA A 723 27.34 6.99 -17.11
C ALA A 723 26.23 6.25 -16.33
N ILE A 724 25.08 6.88 -16.10
CA ILE A 724 24.02 6.28 -15.28
C ILE A 724 23.31 5.13 -16.03
N ASP A 725 23.23 5.24 -17.34
CA ASP A 725 22.69 4.24 -18.26
C ASP A 725 23.54 2.96 -18.29
N ASP A 726 24.86 3.05 -18.08
CA ASP A 726 25.71 1.87 -17.87
C ASP A 726 25.20 1.01 -16.70
N PHE A 727 24.80 1.65 -15.59
CA PHE A 727 24.24 0.94 -14.45
C PHE A 727 22.89 0.29 -14.77
N THR A 728 22.10 0.87 -15.67
CA THR A 728 20.85 0.24 -16.11
C THR A 728 21.10 -0.96 -17.02
N ALA A 729 22.19 -0.97 -17.79
CA ALA A 729 22.59 -2.12 -18.60
C ALA A 729 23.18 -3.27 -17.76
N PHE A 730 23.87 -2.95 -16.66
CA PHE A 730 24.46 -3.97 -15.79
C PHE A 730 23.42 -4.84 -15.10
N SER A 731 23.76 -6.13 -14.95
CA SER A 731 23.07 -6.99 -13.99
C SER A 731 23.28 -6.49 -12.56
N ALA A 732 22.35 -6.80 -11.66
CA ALA A 732 22.48 -6.41 -10.25
C ALA A 732 23.83 -6.84 -9.63
N SER A 733 24.34 -8.01 -10.04
CA SER A 733 25.64 -8.53 -9.56
C SER A 733 26.83 -7.74 -10.10
N GLU A 734 26.80 -7.35 -11.38
CA GLU A 734 27.83 -6.51 -11.99
C GLU A 734 27.80 -5.11 -11.41
N ALA A 735 26.62 -4.51 -11.29
CA ALA A 735 26.44 -3.21 -10.66
C ALA A 735 27.02 -3.21 -9.24
N ARG A 736 26.81 -4.27 -8.45
CA ARG A 736 27.38 -4.38 -7.10
C ARG A 736 28.91 -4.39 -7.13
N LYS A 737 29.51 -5.16 -8.04
CA LYS A 737 30.98 -5.21 -8.23
C LYS A 737 31.54 -3.85 -8.63
N VAL A 738 30.84 -3.10 -9.49
CA VAL A 738 31.24 -1.75 -9.92
C VAL A 738 31.14 -0.75 -8.77
N VAL A 739 29.99 -0.68 -8.08
CA VAL A 739 29.77 0.21 -6.93
C VAL A 739 30.80 -0.05 -5.82
N ALA A 740 31.16 -1.32 -5.58
CA ALA A 740 32.21 -1.69 -4.62
C ALA A 740 33.61 -1.18 -4.95
N LYS A 741 33.88 -0.83 -6.21
CA LYS A 741 35.17 -0.29 -6.67
C LYS A 741 35.22 1.23 -6.69
N LEU A 742 34.09 1.94 -6.59
CA LEU A 742 34.06 3.41 -6.59
C LEU A 742 34.80 3.98 -5.37
N ARG A 743 35.69 4.96 -5.58
CA ARG A 743 36.51 5.57 -4.50
C ARG A 743 36.50 7.09 -4.59
N PHE A 744 35.84 7.75 -3.65
CA PHE A 744 35.71 9.21 -3.63
C PHE A 744 36.73 9.87 -2.68
N ARG A 745 37.06 11.14 -2.95
CA ARG A 745 37.98 11.96 -2.14
C ARG A 745 37.30 13.29 -1.76
N GLY A 746 37.78 13.93 -0.69
CA GLY A 746 37.30 15.25 -0.25
C GLY A 746 35.80 15.25 0.07
N THR A 747 35.09 16.29 -0.37
CA THR A 747 33.64 16.47 -0.15
C THR A 747 32.79 15.34 -0.74
N HIS A 748 33.19 14.79 -1.89
CA HIS A 748 32.46 13.67 -2.51
C HIS A 748 32.52 12.40 -1.66
N LYS A 749 33.58 12.22 -0.85
CA LYS A 749 33.68 11.07 0.08
C LYS A 749 32.60 11.16 1.16
N THR A 750 32.38 12.34 1.72
CA THR A 750 31.37 12.55 2.76
C THR A 750 29.97 12.29 2.22
N ILE A 751 29.66 12.78 1.01
CA ILE A 751 28.35 12.56 0.38
C ILE A 751 28.14 11.07 0.05
N ALA A 752 29.16 10.41 -0.50
CA ALA A 752 29.05 9.01 -0.90
C ALA A 752 29.09 8.02 0.27
N ALA A 753 29.52 8.45 1.47
CA ALA A 753 29.69 7.58 2.63
C ALA A 753 28.39 6.89 3.07
N GLU A 754 27.25 7.57 2.94
CA GLU A 754 25.93 7.03 3.28
C GLU A 754 25.24 6.37 2.07
N LEU A 755 25.48 6.89 0.86
CA LEU A 755 24.81 6.40 -0.36
C LEU A 755 25.34 5.04 -0.83
N LEU A 756 26.66 4.82 -0.79
CA LEU A 756 27.26 3.59 -1.33
C LEU A 756 26.86 2.33 -0.56
N PRO A 757 26.86 2.31 0.80
CA PRO A 757 26.37 1.16 1.56
C PRO A 757 24.91 0.82 1.21
N GLU A 758 24.07 1.84 1.07
CA GLU A 758 22.63 1.70 0.82
C GLU A 758 22.34 1.10 -0.57
N ILE A 759 23.12 1.51 -1.59
CA ILE A 759 23.10 0.92 -2.94
C ILE A 759 23.61 -0.52 -2.90
N GLN A 760 24.77 -0.77 -2.28
CA GLN A 760 25.37 -2.11 -2.22
C GLN A 760 24.47 -3.10 -1.49
N GLN A 761 23.82 -2.67 -0.41
CA GLN A 761 22.94 -3.50 0.39
C GLN A 761 21.69 -3.93 -0.41
N ARG A 762 21.03 -3.02 -1.14
CA ARG A 762 19.91 -3.38 -2.03
C ARG A 762 20.31 -4.34 -3.13
N LEU A 763 21.45 -4.09 -3.78
CA LEU A 763 21.98 -5.00 -4.81
C LEU A 763 22.32 -6.38 -4.23
N LYS A 764 22.86 -6.43 -3.01
CA LYS A 764 23.09 -7.69 -2.29
C LYS A 764 21.79 -8.42 -1.98
N PHE A 765 20.73 -7.72 -1.59
CA PHE A 765 19.43 -8.35 -1.37
C PHE A 765 18.86 -8.95 -2.65
N MET A 766 19.01 -8.28 -3.79
CA MET A 766 18.66 -8.87 -5.09
C MET A 766 19.45 -10.16 -5.38
N GLU A 767 20.76 -10.20 -5.10
CA GLU A 767 21.56 -11.42 -5.23
C GLU A 767 21.06 -12.54 -4.31
N ASN A 768 20.74 -12.22 -3.05
CA ASN A 768 20.28 -13.20 -2.06
C ASN A 768 18.96 -13.86 -2.46
N VAL A 769 18.02 -13.11 -3.05
CA VAL A 769 16.76 -13.66 -3.57
C VAL A 769 16.91 -14.29 -4.97
N GLY A 770 18.14 -14.45 -5.47
CA GLY A 770 18.42 -15.13 -6.74
C GLY A 770 18.10 -14.30 -7.98
N LEU A 771 18.10 -12.96 -7.88
CA LEU A 771 17.83 -12.03 -8.97
C LEU A 771 19.08 -11.26 -9.45
N GLY A 772 20.26 -11.75 -9.05
CA GLY A 772 21.54 -11.12 -9.39
C GLY A 772 21.82 -11.01 -10.90
N TYR A 773 21.15 -11.81 -11.74
CA TYR A 773 21.30 -11.83 -13.19
C TYR A 773 20.47 -10.77 -13.92
N LEU A 774 19.51 -10.14 -13.25
CA LEU A 774 18.62 -9.17 -13.87
C LEU A 774 19.34 -7.85 -14.12
N ALA A 775 19.23 -7.35 -15.36
CA ALA A 775 19.62 -5.99 -15.69
C ALA A 775 18.73 -4.98 -14.94
N LEU A 776 19.35 -3.95 -14.37
CA LEU A 776 18.67 -2.93 -13.60
C LEU A 776 17.67 -2.10 -14.43
N GLY A 777 17.93 -1.95 -15.73
CA GLY A 777 17.07 -1.28 -16.71
C GLY A 777 15.96 -2.16 -17.28
N ARG A 778 15.93 -3.47 -16.97
CA ARG A 778 14.90 -4.39 -17.49
C ARG A 778 13.51 -3.88 -17.10
N SER A 779 12.62 -3.84 -18.09
CA SER A 779 11.24 -3.40 -17.91
C SER A 779 10.51 -4.31 -16.93
N ALA A 780 9.81 -3.71 -15.94
CA ALA A 780 9.04 -4.45 -14.95
C ALA A 780 7.91 -5.29 -15.58
N LYS A 781 7.46 -4.93 -16.80
CA LYS A 781 6.44 -5.69 -17.56
C LYS A 781 6.92 -7.04 -18.06
N THR A 782 8.23 -7.19 -18.28
CA THR A 782 8.84 -8.40 -18.84
C THR A 782 9.19 -9.43 -17.79
N LEU A 783 9.00 -9.12 -16.51
CA LEU A 783 9.34 -10.00 -15.40
C LEU A 783 8.30 -11.11 -15.26
N SER A 784 8.75 -12.31 -14.91
CA SER A 784 7.85 -13.38 -14.49
C SER A 784 7.18 -13.05 -13.14
N GLY A 785 6.10 -13.75 -12.80
CA GLY A 785 5.42 -13.59 -11.50
C GLY A 785 6.40 -13.75 -10.33
N GLY A 786 7.18 -14.84 -10.32
CA GLY A 786 8.19 -15.12 -9.30
C GLY A 786 9.38 -14.14 -9.32
N GLU A 787 9.78 -13.59 -10.47
CA GLU A 787 10.78 -12.51 -10.53
C GLU A 787 10.25 -11.23 -9.85
N SER A 788 9.03 -10.80 -10.20
CA SER A 788 8.39 -9.61 -9.62
C SER A 788 8.21 -9.72 -8.10
N GLN A 789 7.76 -10.89 -7.63
CA GLN A 789 7.57 -11.18 -6.22
C GLN A 789 8.89 -11.07 -5.43
N ARG A 790 9.96 -11.68 -5.96
CA ARG A 790 11.29 -11.63 -5.33
C ARG A 790 11.91 -10.24 -5.36
N ILE A 791 11.64 -9.44 -6.40
CA ILE A 791 12.04 -8.02 -6.42
C ILE A 791 11.37 -7.26 -5.28
N ARG A 792 10.05 -7.48 -5.08
CA ARG A 792 9.32 -6.85 -3.97
C ARG A 792 9.87 -7.28 -2.62
N LEU A 793 10.18 -8.57 -2.45
CA LEU A 793 10.84 -9.06 -1.24
C LEU A 793 12.20 -8.40 -1.01
N ALA A 794 13.03 -8.27 -2.05
CA ALA A 794 14.31 -7.57 -1.98
C ALA A 794 14.15 -6.09 -1.57
N ALA A 795 13.13 -5.41 -2.10
CA ALA A 795 12.81 -4.04 -1.71
C ALA A 795 12.41 -3.94 -0.23
N GLN A 796 11.58 -4.87 0.26
CA GLN A 796 11.17 -4.92 1.68
C GLN A 796 12.31 -5.26 2.63
N LEU A 797 13.26 -6.10 2.22
CA LEU A 797 14.47 -6.34 3.02
C LEU A 797 15.33 -5.07 3.18
N GLY A 798 15.22 -4.15 2.22
CA GLY A 798 15.85 -2.83 2.22
C GLY A 798 15.21 -1.80 3.13
N SER A 799 13.91 -1.90 3.45
CA SER A 799 13.19 -0.91 4.25
C SER A 799 13.45 -0.99 5.76
N ASN A 800 14.15 -2.04 6.22
CA ASN A 800 14.58 -2.27 7.61
C ASN A 800 13.45 -2.14 8.65
N LEU A 801 12.21 -2.48 8.27
CA LEU A 801 11.03 -2.46 9.12
C LEU A 801 11.10 -3.54 10.22
N ARG A 802 10.47 -3.24 11.37
CA ARG A 802 10.33 -4.15 12.52
C ARG A 802 8.88 -4.15 13.02
N GLY A 803 8.45 -5.25 13.62
CA GLY A 803 7.09 -5.40 14.15
C GLY A 803 6.01 -5.50 13.08
N VAL A 804 6.39 -5.80 11.83
CA VAL A 804 5.48 -5.97 10.69
C VAL A 804 5.11 -7.44 10.52
N LEU A 805 3.87 -7.71 10.11
CA LEU A 805 3.44 -9.02 9.61
C LEU A 805 3.61 -9.05 8.09
N TYR A 806 4.54 -9.88 7.62
CA TYR A 806 4.67 -10.17 6.20
C TYR A 806 3.80 -11.36 5.84
N VAL A 807 2.88 -11.17 4.89
CA VAL A 807 2.04 -12.24 4.33
C VAL A 807 2.56 -12.56 2.93
N LEU A 808 3.06 -13.78 2.70
CA LEU A 808 3.70 -14.19 1.45
C LEU A 808 2.89 -15.30 0.77
N ASP A 809 2.68 -15.16 -0.54
CA ASP A 809 1.93 -16.11 -1.37
C ASP A 809 2.88 -16.99 -2.18
N GLU A 810 3.14 -18.21 -1.73
CA GLU A 810 3.96 -19.20 -2.43
C GLU A 810 5.28 -18.62 -3.00
N PRO A 811 6.15 -18.04 -2.15
CA PRO A 811 7.34 -17.33 -2.61
C PRO A 811 8.39 -18.26 -3.25
N THR A 812 8.23 -19.58 -3.14
CA THR A 812 9.11 -20.57 -3.77
C THR A 812 8.75 -20.89 -5.21
N ILE A 813 7.65 -20.33 -5.74
CA ILE A 813 7.19 -20.59 -7.10
C ILE A 813 8.24 -20.24 -8.17
N GLY A 814 8.38 -21.15 -9.14
CA GLY A 814 9.30 -21.00 -10.27
C GLY A 814 10.77 -20.90 -9.85
N LEU A 815 11.08 -21.25 -8.60
CA LEU A 815 12.45 -21.33 -8.11
C LEU A 815 13.01 -22.71 -8.27
N HIS A 816 14.27 -22.74 -8.71
CA HIS A 816 15.06 -23.94 -8.62
C HIS A 816 15.33 -24.31 -7.15
N PRO A 817 15.34 -25.60 -6.76
CA PRO A 817 15.54 -26.04 -5.37
C PRO A 817 16.76 -25.41 -4.67
N ARG A 818 17.87 -25.24 -5.40
CA ARG A 818 19.05 -24.49 -4.92
C ARG A 818 18.75 -23.07 -4.45
N ASP A 819 17.97 -22.34 -5.24
CA ASP A 819 17.68 -20.92 -4.98
C ASP A 819 16.55 -20.78 -3.94
N ASN A 820 15.68 -21.79 -3.83
CA ASN A 820 14.71 -21.91 -2.74
C ASN A 820 15.40 -21.86 -1.36
N LEU A 821 16.48 -22.62 -1.15
CA LEU A 821 17.24 -22.60 0.11
C LEU A 821 17.73 -21.18 0.48
N ARG A 822 18.20 -20.40 -0.50
CA ARG A 822 18.67 -19.02 -0.29
C ARG A 822 17.55 -18.06 0.06
N LEU A 823 16.39 -18.23 -0.57
CA LEU A 823 15.19 -17.48 -0.24
C LEU A 823 14.79 -17.75 1.20
N LEU A 824 14.76 -19.02 1.63
CA LEU A 824 14.38 -19.40 2.98
C LEU A 824 15.37 -18.86 4.04
N ASP A 825 16.67 -18.85 3.75
CA ASP A 825 17.66 -18.17 4.60
C ASP A 825 17.34 -16.68 4.76
N THR A 826 16.87 -16.04 3.68
CA THR A 826 16.52 -14.63 3.66
C THR A 826 15.23 -14.34 4.45
N LEU A 827 14.22 -15.21 4.34
CA LEU A 827 12.98 -15.12 5.15
C LEU A 827 13.27 -15.33 6.64
N THR A 828 14.17 -16.26 6.95
CA THR A 828 14.67 -16.48 8.32
C THR A 828 15.32 -15.21 8.88
N ALA A 829 16.18 -14.57 8.08
CA ALA A 829 16.81 -13.30 8.46
C ALA A 829 15.78 -12.15 8.62
N LEU A 830 14.69 -12.14 7.84
CA LEU A 830 13.61 -11.16 7.99
C LEU A 830 12.85 -11.34 9.31
N ARG A 831 12.59 -12.60 9.70
CA ARG A 831 12.00 -12.96 11.00
C ARG A 831 12.90 -12.52 12.16
N GLU A 832 14.20 -12.85 12.09
CA GLU A 832 15.19 -12.54 13.13
C GLU A 832 15.35 -11.03 13.39
N LYS A 833 14.94 -10.17 12.45
CA LYS A 833 14.86 -8.72 12.66
C LYS A 833 13.69 -8.26 13.55
N GLY A 834 12.86 -9.18 14.02
CA GLY A 834 11.68 -8.91 14.85
C GLY A 834 10.41 -8.69 14.01
N ASN A 835 10.24 -9.48 12.96
CA ASN A 835 9.04 -9.48 12.13
C ASN A 835 8.33 -10.82 12.22
N SER A 836 7.01 -10.82 12.00
CA SER A 836 6.21 -12.05 11.90
C SER A 836 6.03 -12.39 10.42
N LEU A 837 6.16 -13.67 10.05
CA LEU A 837 5.94 -14.12 8.68
C LEU A 837 4.79 -15.13 8.66
N VAL A 838 3.82 -14.91 7.78
CA VAL A 838 2.79 -15.87 7.42
C VAL A 838 2.96 -16.20 5.95
N ILE A 839 3.27 -17.44 5.65
CA ILE A 839 3.63 -17.90 4.30
C ILE A 839 2.61 -18.95 3.88
N VAL A 840 1.89 -18.71 2.80
CA VAL A 840 1.08 -19.75 2.15
C VAL A 840 2.01 -20.56 1.27
N GLU A 841 2.22 -21.85 1.58
CA GLU A 841 3.16 -22.69 0.83
C GLU A 841 2.77 -24.17 0.81
N HIS A 842 3.34 -24.86 -0.17
CA HIS A 842 3.27 -26.31 -0.39
C HIS A 842 4.65 -26.96 -0.45
N ASP A 843 5.71 -26.17 -0.53
CA ASP A 843 7.08 -26.68 -0.56
C ASP A 843 7.49 -27.34 0.76
N GLU A 844 8.07 -28.54 0.65
CA GLU A 844 8.50 -29.35 1.79
C GLU A 844 9.59 -28.66 2.61
N GLU A 845 10.60 -28.08 1.96
CA GLU A 845 11.71 -27.44 2.64
C GLU A 845 11.26 -26.20 3.42
N THR A 846 10.28 -25.46 2.88
CA THR A 846 9.63 -24.34 3.57
C THR A 846 8.90 -24.79 4.83
N MET A 847 8.10 -25.86 4.74
CA MET A 847 7.43 -26.44 5.91
C MET A 847 8.41 -26.97 6.96
N ARG A 848 9.55 -27.54 6.54
CA ARG A 848 10.62 -28.00 7.45
C ARG A 848 11.28 -26.87 8.23
N ARG A 849 11.31 -25.65 7.67
CA ARG A 849 11.88 -24.46 8.32
C ARG A 849 10.88 -23.63 9.10
N ALA A 850 9.59 -23.93 8.97
CA ALA A 850 8.54 -23.25 9.69
C ALA A 850 8.67 -23.48 11.20
N ASP A 851 8.47 -22.43 11.99
CA ASP A 851 8.37 -22.54 13.44
C ASP A 851 7.00 -23.12 13.83
N HIS A 852 5.98 -22.84 13.02
CA HIS A 852 4.59 -23.25 13.25
C HIS A 852 3.87 -23.46 11.91
N ILE A 853 3.00 -24.46 11.83
CA ILE A 853 2.25 -24.81 10.62
C ILE A 853 0.75 -24.83 10.94
N VAL A 854 -0.05 -24.29 10.02
CA VAL A 854 -1.51 -24.38 10.00
C VAL A 854 -1.93 -25.14 8.75
N ASP A 855 -2.49 -26.33 8.91
CA ASP A 855 -2.97 -27.15 7.79
C ASP A 855 -4.49 -26.98 7.63
N LEU A 856 -4.90 -26.50 6.47
CA LEU A 856 -6.30 -26.26 6.11
C LEU A 856 -6.82 -27.33 5.16
N GLY A 857 -8.01 -27.84 5.45
CA GLY A 857 -8.62 -28.94 4.71
C GLY A 857 -9.99 -29.30 5.27
N PRO A 858 -10.39 -30.59 5.28
CA PRO A 858 -9.64 -31.76 4.77
C PRO A 858 -9.64 -31.88 3.24
N ARG A 859 -10.51 -31.15 2.52
CA ARG A 859 -10.61 -31.14 1.04
C ARG A 859 -10.61 -29.72 0.47
N ALA A 860 -10.76 -29.60 -0.85
CA ALA A 860 -10.90 -28.32 -1.53
C ALA A 860 -12.35 -27.79 -1.51
N GLY A 861 -12.52 -26.49 -1.70
CA GLY A 861 -13.83 -25.87 -1.91
C GLY A 861 -14.76 -25.95 -0.72
N VAL A 862 -16.01 -26.31 -0.98
CA VAL A 862 -17.07 -26.42 0.04
C VAL A 862 -16.79 -27.48 1.11
N HIS A 863 -15.92 -28.44 0.80
CA HIS A 863 -15.45 -29.51 1.69
C HIS A 863 -14.13 -29.18 2.42
N GLY A 864 -13.61 -27.96 2.21
CA GLY A 864 -12.47 -27.41 2.95
C GLY A 864 -12.91 -26.37 3.97
N GLY A 865 -11.98 -25.47 4.29
CA GLY A 865 -12.24 -24.34 5.16
C GLY A 865 -12.21 -24.66 6.65
N GLU A 866 -11.69 -25.83 7.05
CA GLU A 866 -11.48 -26.24 8.43
C GLU A 866 -9.98 -26.32 8.73
N VAL A 867 -9.61 -26.11 10.01
CA VAL A 867 -8.24 -26.34 10.49
C VAL A 867 -8.11 -27.81 10.84
N VAL A 868 -7.36 -28.55 10.02
CA VAL A 868 -7.17 -30.00 10.17
C VAL A 868 -6.13 -30.29 11.24
N ALA A 869 -5.03 -29.55 11.21
CA ALA A 869 -3.94 -29.68 12.15
C ALA A 869 -3.22 -28.35 12.34
N GLN A 870 -2.67 -28.13 13.53
CA GLN A 870 -1.93 -26.93 13.86
C GLN A 870 -0.81 -27.26 14.86
N GLY A 871 0.41 -26.82 14.59
CA GLY A 871 1.56 -27.09 15.48
C GLY A 871 2.89 -27.13 14.75
N THR A 872 3.81 -27.93 15.25
CA THR A 872 5.10 -28.21 14.58
C THR A 872 4.90 -29.18 13.41
N LEU A 873 5.92 -29.31 12.54
CA LEU A 873 5.89 -30.30 11.45
C LEU A 873 5.56 -31.72 11.94
N ARG A 874 6.06 -32.12 13.11
CA ARG A 874 5.78 -33.44 13.69
C ARG A 874 4.31 -33.61 14.07
N ASP A 875 3.66 -32.54 14.52
CA ASP A 875 2.25 -32.57 14.87
C ASP A 875 1.39 -32.72 13.61
N ILE A 876 1.77 -32.03 12.51
CA ILE A 876 1.12 -32.18 11.20
C ILE A 876 1.31 -33.60 10.65
N GLU A 877 2.52 -34.15 10.70
CA GLU A 877 2.78 -35.52 10.28
C GLU A 877 1.92 -36.52 11.08
N GLN A 878 1.75 -36.33 12.39
CA GLN A 878 0.98 -37.22 13.25
C GLN A 878 -0.55 -37.12 13.06
N ALA A 879 -1.05 -36.02 12.50
CA ALA A 879 -2.47 -35.82 12.28
C ALA A 879 -3.02 -36.80 11.21
N PRO A 880 -4.02 -37.64 11.55
CA PRO A 880 -4.53 -38.66 10.62
C PRO A 880 -5.32 -38.08 9.45
N ASP A 881 -5.99 -36.96 9.68
CA ASP A 881 -6.86 -36.30 8.70
C ASP A 881 -6.11 -35.29 7.80
N SER A 882 -4.81 -35.05 8.08
CA SER A 882 -3.95 -34.17 7.29
C SER A 882 -3.44 -34.89 6.04
N GLU A 883 -3.93 -34.49 4.86
CA GLU A 883 -3.39 -34.96 3.59
C GLU A 883 -1.92 -34.53 3.43
N THR A 884 -1.59 -33.32 3.90
CA THR A 884 -0.21 -32.80 3.96
C THR A 884 0.69 -33.73 4.77
N GLY A 885 0.29 -34.09 5.99
CA GLY A 885 1.01 -35.02 6.85
C GLY A 885 1.17 -36.42 6.24
N ARG A 886 0.15 -36.90 5.52
CA ARG A 886 0.21 -38.17 4.78
C ARG A 886 1.26 -38.13 3.67
N CYS A 887 1.26 -37.09 2.84
CA CYS A 887 2.22 -36.92 1.74
C CYS A 887 3.67 -36.82 2.25
N LEU A 888 3.89 -36.12 3.38
CA LEU A 888 5.21 -35.97 3.99
C LEU A 888 5.74 -37.30 4.58
N LYS A 889 4.87 -38.10 5.21
CA LYS A 889 5.21 -39.42 5.75
C LYS A 889 5.48 -40.46 4.67
N SER A 890 4.75 -40.39 3.56
CA SER A 890 4.79 -41.35 2.46
C SER A 890 5.04 -40.61 1.15
N PRO A 891 6.28 -40.14 0.91
CA PRO A 891 6.62 -39.45 -0.33
C PRO A 891 6.41 -40.35 -1.55
N ILE A 892 6.17 -39.72 -2.69
CA ILE A 892 5.90 -40.43 -3.95
C ILE A 892 7.16 -41.19 -4.37
N CYS A 893 7.01 -42.49 -4.61
CA CYS A 893 8.06 -43.33 -5.15
C CYS A 893 8.12 -43.17 -6.68
N HIS A 894 9.26 -42.72 -7.19
CA HIS A 894 9.47 -42.53 -8.63
C HIS A 894 10.36 -43.65 -9.22
N PRO A 895 10.05 -44.16 -10.43
CA PRO A 895 8.91 -43.80 -11.28
C PRO A 895 7.59 -44.40 -10.78
N THR A 896 6.51 -43.61 -10.78
CA THR A 896 5.17 -44.04 -10.32
C THR A 896 4.63 -45.24 -11.10
N ARG A 897 5.03 -45.36 -12.38
CA ARG A 897 4.67 -46.49 -13.27
C ARG A 897 5.55 -47.73 -13.11
N LYS A 898 6.41 -47.78 -12.09
CA LYS A 898 7.46 -48.82 -11.87
C LYS A 898 8.58 -48.87 -12.92
N SER A 899 8.31 -48.49 -14.16
CA SER A 899 9.31 -48.42 -15.25
C SER A 899 9.08 -47.21 -16.15
N ARG A 900 10.17 -46.57 -16.60
CA ARG A 900 10.14 -45.47 -17.58
C ARG A 900 9.91 -45.98 -19.00
N ARG A 901 9.38 -45.12 -19.89
CA ARG A 901 9.27 -45.47 -21.31
C ARG A 901 10.66 -45.46 -21.92
N SER A 902 11.05 -46.56 -22.56
CA SER A 902 12.40 -46.70 -23.15
C SER A 902 12.69 -45.60 -24.18
N LEU A 903 13.85 -44.97 -24.06
CA LEU A 903 14.38 -44.03 -25.06
C LEU A 903 15.00 -44.75 -26.26
N ARG A 904 15.38 -46.03 -26.12
CA ARG A 904 15.99 -46.82 -27.20
C ARG A 904 15.01 -47.17 -28.31
N SER A 905 13.71 -47.18 -28.00
CA SER A 905 12.64 -47.50 -28.95
C SER A 905 12.05 -46.27 -29.64
N VAL A 906 12.70 -45.10 -29.53
CA VAL A 906 12.22 -43.85 -30.13
C VAL A 906 12.81 -43.74 -31.53
N GLU A 907 11.95 -43.83 -32.55
CA GLU A 907 12.34 -43.70 -33.96
C GLU A 907 12.55 -42.23 -34.37
N ASP A 908 11.72 -41.31 -33.85
CA ASP A 908 11.68 -39.90 -34.24
C ASP A 908 12.04 -38.94 -33.10
N TRP A 909 12.85 -37.92 -33.43
CA TRP A 909 13.29 -36.87 -32.51
C TRP A 909 13.07 -35.49 -33.11
N ILE A 910 12.56 -34.56 -32.30
CA ILE A 910 12.52 -33.14 -32.64
C ILE A 910 13.92 -32.59 -32.39
N GLU A 911 14.65 -32.23 -33.46
CA GLU A 911 16.04 -31.73 -33.37
C GLU A 911 16.14 -30.24 -33.68
N ILE A 912 16.67 -29.49 -32.72
CA ILE A 912 17.02 -28.07 -32.82
C ILE A 912 18.54 -27.97 -32.88
N ARG A 913 19.06 -27.19 -33.84
CA ARG A 913 20.49 -26.89 -33.93
C ARG A 913 20.80 -25.41 -33.89
N GLY A 914 21.88 -25.08 -33.19
CA GLY A 914 22.45 -23.75 -33.10
C GLY A 914 21.49 -22.67 -32.64
N ALA A 915 20.78 -22.89 -31.52
CA ALA A 915 19.88 -21.90 -30.96
C ALA A 915 20.67 -20.78 -30.25
N ARG A 916 20.47 -19.53 -30.70
CA ARG A 916 21.22 -18.32 -30.27
C ARG A 916 20.34 -17.19 -29.72
N VAL A 917 19.09 -17.48 -29.40
CA VAL A 917 18.13 -16.47 -28.92
C VAL A 917 18.46 -16.07 -27.48
N ASN A 918 18.41 -14.76 -27.18
CA ASN A 918 18.73 -14.18 -25.86
C ASN A 918 20.09 -14.64 -25.32
N ASN A 919 20.09 -15.37 -24.19
CA ASN A 919 21.32 -15.86 -23.56
C ASN A 919 21.74 -17.26 -24.01
N LEU A 920 21.02 -17.90 -24.94
CA LEU A 920 21.37 -19.23 -25.46
C LEU A 920 22.67 -19.18 -26.29
N LYS A 921 23.60 -20.08 -26.00
CA LYS A 921 24.95 -20.09 -26.59
C LYS A 921 25.11 -21.14 -27.69
N ASP A 922 24.37 -20.96 -28.79
CA ASP A 922 24.46 -21.85 -29.96
C ASP A 922 24.17 -23.32 -29.63
N ILE A 923 23.11 -23.56 -28.85
CA ILE A 923 22.86 -24.89 -28.31
C ILE A 923 22.17 -25.81 -29.31
N ASP A 924 22.56 -27.09 -29.28
CA ASP A 924 21.87 -28.18 -29.95
C ASP A 924 21.01 -28.92 -28.92
N ALA A 925 19.71 -29.05 -29.19
CA ALA A 925 18.75 -29.70 -28.29
C ALA A 925 17.87 -30.69 -29.06
N ARG A 926 17.52 -31.80 -28.42
CA ARG A 926 16.64 -32.83 -29.00
C ARG A 926 15.58 -33.30 -28.02
N PHE A 927 14.37 -33.56 -28.52
CA PHE A 927 13.25 -34.06 -27.73
C PHE A 927 12.65 -35.33 -28.36
N PRO A 928 12.51 -36.45 -27.61
CA PRO A 928 11.95 -37.69 -28.13
C PRO A 928 10.44 -37.59 -28.37
N VAL A 929 9.97 -38.02 -29.53
CA VAL A 929 8.53 -38.05 -29.86
C VAL A 929 7.84 -39.16 -29.05
N GLY A 930 6.63 -38.87 -28.54
CA GLY A 930 5.82 -39.82 -27.77
C GLY A 930 6.36 -40.12 -26.37
N ARG A 931 7.06 -39.16 -25.76
CA ARG A 931 7.65 -39.25 -24.40
C ARG A 931 7.32 -38.02 -23.57
N LEU A 932 7.44 -38.16 -22.25
CA LEU A 932 7.44 -37.03 -21.32
C LEU A 932 8.87 -36.47 -21.19
N SER A 933 9.10 -35.29 -21.75
CA SER A 933 10.38 -34.58 -21.63
C SER A 933 10.26 -33.40 -20.67
N VAL A 934 11.26 -33.21 -19.81
CA VAL A 934 11.32 -32.08 -18.88
C VAL A 934 12.54 -31.22 -19.16
N ILE A 935 12.33 -29.91 -19.35
CA ILE A 935 13.38 -28.90 -19.40
C ILE A 935 13.56 -28.36 -17.98
N THR A 936 14.76 -28.49 -17.43
CA THR A 936 15.08 -28.05 -16.07
C THR A 936 16.35 -27.20 -16.05
N GLY A 937 16.75 -26.75 -14.86
CA GLY A 937 17.86 -25.82 -14.65
C GLY A 937 17.44 -24.53 -13.96
N ILE A 938 18.39 -23.71 -13.53
CA ILE A 938 18.12 -22.57 -12.64
C ILE A 938 17.30 -21.44 -13.32
N SER A 939 16.66 -20.59 -12.52
CA SER A 939 15.87 -19.46 -13.06
C SER A 939 16.80 -18.50 -13.82
N GLY A 940 16.44 -18.14 -15.05
CA GLY A 940 17.31 -17.33 -15.94
C GLY A 940 18.33 -18.12 -16.78
N SER A 941 18.32 -19.46 -16.76
CA SER A 941 19.25 -20.28 -17.58
C SER A 941 18.89 -20.36 -19.07
N GLY A 942 17.70 -19.89 -19.49
CA GLY A 942 17.22 -19.92 -20.87
C GLY A 942 16.08 -20.91 -21.18
N LYS A 943 15.46 -21.52 -20.16
CA LYS A 943 14.36 -22.50 -20.31
C LYS A 943 13.18 -21.98 -21.14
N SER A 944 12.59 -20.86 -20.73
CA SER A 944 11.44 -20.26 -21.41
C SER A 944 11.80 -19.82 -22.83
N THR A 945 12.99 -19.25 -23.05
CA THR A 945 13.48 -18.91 -24.40
C THR A 945 13.59 -20.14 -25.29
N LEU A 946 14.14 -21.25 -24.79
CA LEU A 946 14.22 -22.49 -25.57
C LEU A 946 12.83 -23.03 -25.96
N MET A 947 11.84 -22.95 -25.07
CA MET A 947 10.49 -23.45 -25.37
C MET A 947 9.67 -22.51 -26.26
N HIS A 948 9.60 -21.23 -25.90
CA HIS A 948 8.68 -20.25 -26.49
C HIS A 948 9.23 -19.55 -27.74
N GLU A 949 10.53 -19.28 -27.77
CA GLU A 949 11.16 -18.52 -28.86
C GLU A 949 11.88 -19.43 -29.86
N VAL A 950 12.14 -20.69 -29.51
CA VAL A 950 12.85 -21.66 -30.37
C VAL A 950 11.97 -22.85 -30.74
N LEU A 951 11.55 -23.67 -29.77
CA LEU A 951 10.81 -24.91 -30.04
C LEU A 951 9.42 -24.63 -30.64
N LEU A 952 8.64 -23.74 -30.03
CA LEU A 952 7.29 -23.43 -30.45
C LEU A 952 7.21 -22.79 -31.86
N PRO A 953 7.97 -21.72 -32.18
CA PRO A 953 7.94 -21.11 -33.51
C PRO A 953 8.47 -22.07 -34.57
N GLY A 954 9.54 -22.81 -34.26
CA GLY A 954 10.12 -23.80 -35.16
C GLY A 954 9.11 -24.88 -35.58
N VAL A 955 8.32 -25.41 -34.63
CA VAL A 955 7.28 -26.41 -34.93
C VAL A 955 6.10 -25.77 -35.68
N ARG A 956 5.65 -24.57 -35.28
CA ARG A 956 4.52 -23.86 -35.95
C ARG A 956 4.82 -23.53 -37.40
N GLU A 957 6.04 -23.10 -37.72
CA GLU A 957 6.47 -22.77 -39.08
C GLU A 957 6.35 -23.99 -40.00
N ARG A 958 6.84 -25.16 -39.54
CA ARG A 958 6.77 -26.42 -40.29
C ARG A 958 5.34 -26.91 -40.49
N LEU A 959 4.46 -26.73 -39.51
CA LEU A 959 3.03 -27.11 -39.61
C LEU A 959 2.27 -26.25 -40.64
N ASN A 960 2.57 -24.95 -40.71
CA ASN A 960 1.82 -23.99 -41.54
C ASN A 960 2.28 -23.93 -43.01
N LYS A 961 3.32 -24.67 -43.41
CA LYS A 961 3.90 -24.68 -44.78
C LYS A 961 4.21 -23.29 -45.36
N LYS A 962 4.30 -22.24 -44.54
CA LYS A 962 4.73 -20.91 -44.99
C LYS A 962 6.23 -20.94 -45.25
N ARG A 963 6.69 -20.23 -46.29
CA ARG A 963 8.12 -20.03 -46.54
C ARG A 963 8.75 -19.36 -45.33
N ALA A 964 9.98 -19.77 -44.99
CA ALA A 964 10.83 -19.17 -43.99
C ALA A 964 10.88 -17.64 -44.16
N SER A 965 10.17 -16.94 -43.29
CA SER A 965 10.27 -15.50 -43.11
C SER A 965 10.56 -15.30 -41.63
N GLY A 966 11.84 -15.15 -41.27
CA GLY A 966 12.22 -14.79 -39.90
C GLY A 966 13.54 -15.37 -39.40
N ASP A 967 13.59 -16.66 -39.08
CA ASP A 967 14.46 -17.09 -37.96
C ASP A 967 15.66 -17.98 -38.32
N GLY A 968 15.99 -18.15 -39.61
CA GLY A 968 17.13 -18.98 -40.05
C GLY A 968 18.51 -18.55 -39.52
N GLU A 969 18.62 -17.33 -38.98
CA GLU A 969 19.80 -16.79 -38.30
C GLU A 969 19.82 -17.09 -36.78
N LEU A 970 18.66 -17.30 -36.15
CA LEU A 970 18.52 -17.46 -34.70
C LEU A 970 18.56 -18.92 -34.23
N PHE A 971 18.05 -19.85 -35.05
CA PHE A 971 18.17 -21.30 -34.84
C PHE A 971 17.83 -22.07 -36.12
N LYS A 972 18.17 -23.36 -36.18
CA LYS A 972 17.79 -24.27 -37.28
C LYS A 972 17.06 -25.49 -36.75
N LEU A 973 15.77 -25.62 -37.06
CA LEU A 973 15.03 -26.86 -36.81
C LEU A 973 15.31 -27.89 -37.91
N VAL A 974 15.92 -29.01 -37.53
CA VAL A 974 16.55 -29.96 -38.45
C VAL A 974 15.61 -31.12 -38.83
N SER A 975 14.89 -31.73 -37.88
CA SER A 975 14.05 -32.91 -38.14
C SER A 975 12.99 -33.17 -37.04
N GLY A 976 12.05 -34.09 -37.29
CA GLY A 976 11.07 -34.60 -36.30
C GLY A 976 9.69 -33.93 -36.28
N ALA A 977 9.55 -32.72 -36.84
CA ALA A 977 8.28 -32.00 -36.85
C ALA A 977 7.23 -32.58 -37.83
N THR A 978 7.60 -33.51 -38.71
CA THR A 978 6.69 -34.14 -39.68
C THR A 978 5.68 -35.10 -39.05
N GLU A 979 6.06 -35.71 -37.91
CA GLU A 979 5.21 -36.60 -37.12
C GLU A 979 4.34 -35.85 -36.11
N ILE A 980 4.52 -34.54 -35.99
CA ILE A 980 3.68 -33.66 -35.19
C ILE A 980 2.53 -33.13 -36.04
N GLU A 981 1.29 -33.28 -35.55
CA GLU A 981 0.07 -32.83 -36.25
C GLU A 981 -0.43 -31.45 -35.79
N ALA A 982 -0.12 -31.13 -34.54
CA ALA A 982 -0.57 -29.94 -33.85
C ALA A 982 0.38 -29.64 -32.68
N VAL A 983 0.52 -28.37 -32.34
CA VAL A 983 1.20 -27.91 -31.13
C VAL A 983 0.23 -27.10 -30.29
N TYR A 984 0.14 -27.44 -29.01
CA TYR A 984 -0.65 -26.75 -28.02
C TYR A 984 0.24 -26.26 -26.89
N GLU A 985 0.12 -24.98 -26.59
CA GLU A 985 0.87 -24.29 -25.57
C GLU A 985 -0.06 -23.99 -24.38
N VAL A 986 0.46 -24.21 -23.18
CA VAL A 986 -0.22 -23.93 -21.91
C VAL A 986 0.75 -23.16 -21.01
N ASP A 987 0.65 -21.84 -21.09
CA ASP A 987 1.46 -20.87 -20.37
C ASP A 987 0.75 -20.34 -19.11
N GLN A 988 1.47 -19.58 -18.30
CA GLN A 988 0.99 -18.98 -17.04
C GLN A 988 0.18 -17.68 -17.23
N SER A 989 -0.03 -17.20 -18.46
CA SER A 989 -0.76 -15.95 -18.66
C SER A 989 -2.19 -16.00 -18.11
N PRO A 990 -2.73 -14.91 -17.57
CA PRO A 990 -4.11 -14.89 -17.09
C PRO A 990 -5.09 -15.15 -18.25
N ILE A 991 -6.09 -16.01 -18.01
CA ILE A 991 -7.10 -16.41 -18.99
C ILE A 991 -7.86 -15.23 -19.58
N GLY A 992 -8.19 -14.25 -18.74
CA GLY A 992 -8.95 -13.07 -19.14
C GLY A 992 -8.92 -12.01 -18.06
N LYS A 993 -8.67 -10.75 -18.46
CA LYS A 993 -8.61 -9.58 -17.56
C LYS A 993 -9.99 -9.07 -17.12
N THR A 994 -11.09 -9.66 -17.62
CA THR A 994 -12.45 -9.18 -17.36
C THR A 994 -13.28 -10.22 -16.62
N SER A 995 -14.20 -9.74 -15.77
CA SER A 995 -15.21 -10.53 -15.04
C SER A 995 -16.20 -11.28 -15.96
N ARG A 996 -16.13 -11.04 -17.28
CA ARG A 996 -16.92 -11.72 -18.31
C ARG A 996 -16.38 -13.10 -18.68
N SER A 997 -15.09 -13.35 -18.45
CA SER A 997 -14.54 -14.69 -18.60
C SER A 997 -14.83 -15.49 -17.33
N THR A 998 -15.25 -16.74 -17.50
CA THR A 998 -15.53 -17.70 -16.42
C THR A 998 -15.09 -19.10 -16.84
N PRO A 999 -14.90 -20.07 -15.93
CA PRO A 999 -14.61 -21.45 -16.28
C PRO A 999 -15.55 -22.02 -17.35
N GLY A 1000 -16.86 -21.79 -17.19
CA GLY A 1000 -17.87 -22.27 -18.13
C GLY A 1000 -17.75 -21.68 -19.54
N THR A 1001 -17.49 -20.38 -19.64
CA THR A 1001 -17.37 -19.69 -20.94
C THR A 1001 -16.04 -20.00 -21.64
N TYR A 1002 -14.94 -20.09 -20.89
CA TYR A 1002 -13.62 -20.35 -21.44
C TYR A 1002 -13.50 -21.74 -22.07
N VAL A 1003 -13.97 -22.78 -21.35
CA VAL A 1003 -14.00 -24.17 -21.86
C VAL A 1003 -15.08 -24.35 -22.94
N LYS A 1004 -15.93 -23.33 -23.17
CA LYS A 1004 -17.07 -23.37 -24.08
C LYS A 1004 -18.06 -24.48 -23.75
N VAL A 1005 -18.26 -24.77 -22.46
CA VAL A 1005 -19.34 -25.66 -22.00
C VAL A 1005 -20.64 -24.86 -21.81
N PHE A 1006 -20.51 -23.57 -21.49
CA PHE A 1006 -21.65 -22.68 -21.31
C PHE A 1006 -22.50 -22.50 -22.57
N ASP A 1007 -21.91 -22.60 -23.77
CA ASP A 1007 -22.66 -22.57 -25.03
C ASP A 1007 -23.67 -23.72 -25.14
N GLU A 1008 -23.28 -24.92 -24.71
CA GLU A 1008 -24.16 -26.09 -24.70
C GLU A 1008 -25.26 -25.95 -23.64
N ILE A 1009 -24.93 -25.38 -22.46
CA ILE A 1009 -25.90 -25.09 -21.40
C ILE A 1009 -26.93 -24.03 -21.86
N ARG A 1010 -26.49 -22.95 -22.51
CA ARG A 1010 -27.40 -21.94 -23.07
C ARG A 1010 -28.34 -22.51 -24.12
N ASN A 1011 -27.84 -23.41 -24.97
CA ASN A 1011 -28.65 -24.09 -25.96
C ASN A 1011 -29.69 -25.00 -25.31
N LEU A 1012 -29.36 -25.69 -24.21
CA LEU A 1012 -30.30 -26.48 -23.44
C LEU A 1012 -31.43 -25.60 -22.86
N TYR A 1013 -31.10 -24.49 -22.21
CA TYR A 1013 -32.11 -23.57 -21.66
C TYR A 1013 -33.01 -22.98 -22.74
N ALA A 1014 -32.47 -22.62 -23.90
CA ALA A 1014 -33.26 -22.15 -25.04
C ALA A 1014 -34.26 -23.17 -25.58
N GLN A 1015 -34.03 -24.47 -25.35
CA GLN A 1015 -34.91 -25.54 -25.81
C GLN A 1015 -36.05 -25.87 -24.84
N LEU A 1016 -36.07 -25.27 -23.64
CA LEU A 1016 -37.12 -25.52 -22.65
C LEU A 1016 -38.49 -25.01 -23.13
N PRO A 1017 -39.61 -25.66 -22.75
CA PRO A 1017 -40.95 -25.25 -23.17
C PRO A 1017 -41.27 -23.79 -22.87
N VAL A 1018 -40.93 -23.32 -21.66
CA VAL A 1018 -41.14 -21.93 -21.22
C VAL A 1018 -40.35 -20.95 -22.10
N SER A 1019 -39.11 -21.29 -22.45
CA SER A 1019 -38.26 -20.47 -23.30
C SER A 1019 -38.77 -20.39 -24.73
N ARG A 1020 -39.24 -21.52 -25.30
CA ARG A 1020 -39.84 -21.56 -26.64
C ARG A 1020 -41.11 -20.72 -26.72
N VAL A 1021 -41.98 -20.79 -25.71
CA VAL A 1021 -43.21 -19.99 -25.64
C VAL A 1021 -42.90 -18.49 -25.57
N ARG A 1022 -41.85 -18.12 -24.81
CA ARG A 1022 -41.42 -16.72 -24.66
C ARG A 1022 -40.53 -16.22 -25.81
N GLY A 1023 -40.23 -17.05 -26.82
CA GLY A 1023 -39.36 -16.70 -27.94
C GLY A 1023 -37.89 -16.50 -27.55
N TYR A 1024 -37.45 -17.07 -26.43
CA TYR A 1024 -36.08 -16.94 -25.95
C TYR A 1024 -35.13 -17.88 -26.71
N SER A 1025 -34.07 -17.31 -27.27
CA SER A 1025 -32.97 -18.05 -27.89
C SER A 1025 -31.78 -18.19 -26.93
N ALA A 1026 -30.75 -18.94 -27.33
CA ALA A 1026 -29.52 -19.08 -26.56
C ALA A 1026 -28.82 -17.73 -26.28
N SER A 1027 -29.12 -16.68 -27.06
CA SER A 1027 -28.62 -15.32 -26.82
C SER A 1027 -29.18 -14.71 -25.53
N ARG A 1028 -30.44 -14.97 -25.19
CA ARG A 1028 -31.07 -14.48 -23.96
C ARG A 1028 -30.32 -14.98 -22.71
N PHE A 1029 -29.84 -16.21 -22.79
CA PHE A 1029 -29.12 -16.88 -21.72
C PHE A 1029 -27.61 -16.54 -21.68
N SER A 1030 -27.15 -15.59 -22.50
CA SER A 1030 -25.78 -15.10 -22.46
C SER A 1030 -25.69 -13.83 -21.64
N PHE A 1031 -24.94 -13.84 -20.53
CA PHE A 1031 -24.69 -12.63 -19.73
C PHE A 1031 -23.85 -11.59 -20.51
N ASN A 1032 -23.21 -11.97 -21.62
CA ASN A 1032 -22.48 -11.04 -22.48
C ASN A 1032 -23.38 -10.32 -23.49
N ALA A 1033 -24.58 -10.85 -23.77
CA ALA A 1033 -25.49 -10.30 -24.77
C ALA A 1033 -26.58 -9.44 -24.12
N GLU A 1034 -27.04 -8.42 -24.87
CA GLU A 1034 -28.16 -7.59 -24.46
C GLU A 1034 -29.49 -8.37 -24.47
N GLY A 1035 -30.38 -7.98 -23.56
CA GLY A 1035 -31.72 -8.54 -23.44
C GLY A 1035 -31.92 -9.41 -22.19
N GLY A 1036 -31.02 -10.34 -21.88
CA GLY A 1036 -31.17 -11.23 -20.71
C GLY A 1036 -30.26 -10.95 -19.53
N ARG A 1037 -29.15 -10.25 -19.75
CA ARG A 1037 -28.21 -9.84 -18.69
C ARG A 1037 -28.83 -8.79 -17.76
N CYS A 1038 -28.26 -8.63 -16.58
CA CYS A 1038 -28.50 -7.46 -15.73
C CYS A 1038 -27.82 -6.24 -16.37
N GLU A 1039 -28.55 -5.12 -16.51
CA GLU A 1039 -28.03 -3.93 -17.18
C GLU A 1039 -27.17 -3.06 -16.27
N THR A 1040 -27.37 -3.07 -14.95
CA THR A 1040 -26.52 -2.34 -14.00
C THR A 1040 -25.07 -2.83 -14.03
N CYS A 1041 -24.84 -4.13 -13.88
CA CYS A 1041 -23.49 -4.69 -13.98
C CYS A 1041 -23.08 -5.05 -15.41
N LYS A 1042 -23.96 -4.86 -16.41
CA LYS A 1042 -23.78 -5.33 -17.80
C LYS A 1042 -23.37 -6.80 -17.88
N GLY A 1043 -23.99 -7.64 -17.04
CA GLY A 1043 -23.77 -9.09 -16.94
C GLY A 1043 -22.48 -9.54 -16.26
N GLN A 1044 -21.74 -8.63 -15.61
CA GLN A 1044 -20.53 -8.95 -14.87
C GLN A 1044 -20.80 -9.65 -13.54
N GLY A 1045 -21.98 -9.41 -12.94
CA GLY A 1045 -22.32 -9.88 -11.58
C GLY A 1045 -21.67 -9.04 -10.47
N THR A 1046 -20.58 -8.34 -10.78
CA THR A 1046 -19.87 -7.44 -9.87
C THR A 1046 -19.71 -6.05 -10.48
N ILE A 1047 -19.52 -5.04 -9.63
CA ILE A 1047 -19.19 -3.67 -9.98
C ILE A 1047 -17.75 -3.41 -9.57
N LYS A 1048 -16.92 -2.91 -10.50
CA LYS A 1048 -15.53 -2.54 -10.22
C LYS A 1048 -15.51 -1.15 -9.58
N LEU A 1049 -14.98 -1.03 -8.38
CA LEU A 1049 -14.67 0.23 -7.72
C LEU A 1049 -13.21 0.61 -7.98
N GLU A 1050 -13.00 1.73 -8.66
CA GLU A 1050 -11.67 2.31 -8.82
C GLU A 1050 -11.32 3.18 -7.62
N MET A 1051 -10.14 2.94 -7.05
CA MET A 1051 -9.61 3.67 -5.90
C MET A 1051 -8.25 4.26 -6.28
N ASN A 1052 -7.95 5.45 -5.76
CA ASN A 1052 -6.72 6.17 -6.12
C ASN A 1052 -5.44 5.57 -5.49
N PHE A 1053 -5.55 4.91 -4.34
CA PHE A 1053 -4.41 4.44 -3.52
C PHE A 1053 -4.40 2.95 -3.23
N LEU A 1054 -5.50 2.27 -3.52
CA LEU A 1054 -5.68 0.84 -3.28
C LEU A 1054 -5.95 0.12 -4.59
N PRO A 1055 -5.58 -1.17 -4.70
CA PRO A 1055 -6.00 -1.99 -5.84
C PRO A 1055 -7.52 -1.91 -6.02
N SER A 1056 -7.99 -1.81 -7.27
CA SER A 1056 -9.43 -1.77 -7.54
C SER A 1056 -10.13 -2.98 -6.91
N SER A 1057 -11.23 -2.75 -6.20
CA SER A 1057 -12.03 -3.81 -5.59
C SER A 1057 -13.28 -4.12 -6.44
N TYR A 1058 -13.85 -5.30 -6.27
CA TYR A 1058 -15.07 -5.73 -6.96
C TYR A 1058 -16.15 -6.01 -5.93
N MET A 1059 -17.26 -5.28 -6.00
CA MET A 1059 -18.42 -5.54 -5.13
C MET A 1059 -19.50 -6.33 -5.89
N PRO A 1060 -20.25 -7.23 -5.23
CA PRO A 1060 -21.43 -7.85 -5.82
C PRO A 1060 -22.42 -6.78 -6.32
N CYS A 1061 -23.07 -7.04 -7.46
CA CYS A 1061 -24.09 -6.15 -7.98
C CYS A 1061 -25.39 -6.30 -7.18
N GLU A 1062 -25.81 -5.26 -6.49
CA GLU A 1062 -27.02 -5.23 -5.66
C GLU A 1062 -28.31 -5.55 -6.43
N GLU A 1063 -28.41 -5.16 -7.71
CA GLU A 1063 -29.65 -5.38 -8.49
C GLU A 1063 -29.86 -6.86 -8.87
N CYS A 1064 -28.78 -7.59 -9.12
CA CYS A 1064 -28.87 -9.00 -9.54
C CYS A 1064 -28.33 -9.98 -8.51
N ASP A 1065 -27.88 -9.50 -7.36
CA ASP A 1065 -27.28 -10.29 -6.29
C ASP A 1065 -26.18 -11.23 -6.81
N GLY A 1066 -25.29 -10.69 -7.65
CA GLY A 1066 -24.22 -11.48 -8.29
C GLY A 1066 -24.66 -12.41 -9.43
N ARG A 1067 -25.96 -12.66 -9.63
CA ARG A 1067 -26.47 -13.68 -10.58
C ARG A 1067 -26.34 -13.33 -12.05
N ARG A 1068 -25.91 -12.11 -12.41
CA ARG A 1068 -25.60 -11.62 -13.78
C ARG A 1068 -26.79 -11.45 -14.73
N TYR A 1069 -27.99 -11.92 -14.38
CA TYR A 1069 -29.17 -11.91 -15.25
C TYR A 1069 -30.31 -11.07 -14.69
N ASN A 1070 -31.21 -10.62 -15.56
CA ASN A 1070 -32.44 -9.95 -15.14
C ASN A 1070 -33.48 -10.96 -14.61
N PRO A 1071 -34.44 -10.52 -13.77
CA PRO A 1071 -35.43 -11.39 -13.15
C PRO A 1071 -36.20 -12.27 -14.14
N GLN A 1072 -36.58 -11.73 -15.30
CA GLN A 1072 -37.37 -12.47 -16.31
C GLN A 1072 -36.60 -13.65 -16.92
N THR A 1073 -35.26 -13.55 -16.97
CA THR A 1073 -34.41 -14.65 -17.45
C THR A 1073 -34.24 -15.71 -16.35
N LEU A 1074 -34.17 -15.29 -15.08
CA LEU A 1074 -34.06 -16.19 -13.94
C LEU A 1074 -35.32 -17.03 -13.68
N GLU A 1075 -36.49 -16.62 -14.18
CA GLU A 1075 -37.73 -17.41 -14.12
C GLU A 1075 -37.68 -18.71 -14.95
N VAL A 1076 -36.74 -18.85 -15.88
CA VAL A 1076 -36.59 -20.06 -16.69
C VAL A 1076 -35.79 -21.09 -15.90
N LEU A 1077 -36.45 -22.18 -15.52
CA LEU A 1077 -35.86 -23.24 -14.68
C LEU A 1077 -35.64 -24.54 -15.47
N TYR A 1078 -34.48 -25.16 -15.27
CA TYR A 1078 -34.21 -26.56 -15.61
C TYR A 1078 -33.96 -27.31 -14.30
N ASN A 1079 -34.71 -28.39 -14.04
CA ASN A 1079 -34.63 -29.14 -12.77
C ASN A 1079 -34.63 -28.23 -11.52
N GLN A 1080 -35.57 -27.26 -11.47
CA GLN A 1080 -35.72 -26.27 -10.39
C GLN A 1080 -34.57 -25.27 -10.22
N LYS A 1081 -33.64 -25.18 -11.18
CA LYS A 1081 -32.51 -24.25 -11.14
C LYS A 1081 -32.54 -23.30 -12.33
N SER A 1082 -32.43 -22.01 -12.05
CA SER A 1082 -32.26 -20.99 -13.08
C SER A 1082 -30.86 -21.03 -13.66
N ILE A 1083 -30.64 -20.36 -14.79
CA ILE A 1083 -29.29 -20.27 -15.35
C ILE A 1083 -28.32 -19.51 -14.41
N GLY A 1084 -28.83 -18.58 -13.59
CA GLY A 1084 -28.05 -17.90 -12.57
C GLY A 1084 -27.60 -18.88 -11.47
N ASP A 1085 -28.49 -19.76 -11.03
CA ASP A 1085 -28.15 -20.77 -10.01
C ASP A 1085 -27.11 -21.77 -10.54
N VAL A 1086 -27.20 -22.15 -11.82
CA VAL A 1086 -26.20 -23.02 -12.47
C VAL A 1086 -24.81 -22.37 -12.51
N MET A 1087 -24.74 -21.04 -12.59
CA MET A 1087 -23.46 -20.31 -12.56
C MET A 1087 -22.82 -20.30 -11.17
N GLU A 1088 -23.61 -20.47 -10.11
CA GLU A 1088 -23.12 -20.55 -8.72
C GLU A 1088 -22.75 -21.98 -8.29
N MET A 1089 -23.16 -23.00 -9.05
CA MET A 1089 -22.76 -24.39 -8.80
C MET A 1089 -21.25 -24.57 -8.96
N THR A 1090 -20.69 -25.42 -8.11
CA THR A 1090 -19.34 -25.95 -8.33
C THR A 1090 -19.31 -26.80 -9.60
N ILE A 1091 -18.14 -26.94 -10.22
CA ILE A 1091 -17.96 -27.76 -11.42
C ILE A 1091 -18.29 -29.23 -11.13
N GLU A 1092 -17.99 -29.73 -9.94
CA GLU A 1092 -18.33 -31.08 -9.48
C GLU A 1092 -19.85 -31.28 -9.41
N GLU A 1093 -20.57 -30.38 -8.74
CA GLU A 1093 -22.05 -30.40 -8.69
C GLU A 1093 -22.65 -30.28 -10.09
N ALA A 1094 -22.10 -29.41 -10.94
CA ALA A 1094 -22.57 -29.24 -12.31
C ALA A 1094 -22.33 -30.50 -13.16
N ALA A 1095 -21.22 -31.22 -12.94
CA ALA A 1095 -20.92 -32.47 -13.65
C ALA A 1095 -21.97 -33.55 -13.33
N GLU A 1096 -22.37 -33.66 -12.06
CA GLU A 1096 -23.44 -34.56 -11.63
C GLU A 1096 -24.82 -34.11 -12.15
N PHE A 1097 -25.13 -32.82 -12.03
CA PHE A 1097 -26.39 -32.22 -12.46
C PHE A 1097 -26.65 -32.37 -13.97
N PHE A 1098 -25.60 -32.29 -14.79
CA PHE A 1098 -25.68 -32.47 -16.24
C PHE A 1098 -25.28 -33.87 -16.74
N SER A 1099 -25.23 -34.88 -15.86
CA SER A 1099 -24.87 -36.27 -16.20
C SER A 1099 -25.69 -36.85 -17.36
N ALA A 1100 -26.97 -36.45 -17.50
CA ALA A 1100 -27.85 -36.84 -18.61
C ALA A 1100 -27.45 -36.27 -19.98
N HIS A 1101 -26.54 -35.28 -20.04
CA HIS A 1101 -26.09 -34.61 -21.26
C HIS A 1101 -24.60 -34.87 -21.52
N PRO A 1102 -24.25 -35.90 -22.34
CA PRO A 1102 -22.86 -36.37 -22.47
C PRO A 1102 -21.84 -35.32 -22.92
N LYS A 1103 -22.27 -34.34 -23.74
CA LYS A 1103 -21.40 -33.24 -24.21
C LYS A 1103 -21.00 -32.28 -23.09
N ILE A 1104 -21.94 -32.02 -22.16
CA ILE A 1104 -21.72 -31.14 -21.01
C ILE A 1104 -20.95 -31.92 -19.95
N ALA A 1105 -21.45 -33.10 -19.56
CA ALA A 1105 -20.86 -33.96 -18.54
C ALA A 1105 -19.39 -34.28 -18.81
N ARG A 1106 -19.02 -34.63 -20.05
CA ARG A 1106 -17.62 -34.94 -20.39
C ARG A 1106 -16.69 -33.74 -20.22
N ALA A 1107 -17.14 -32.53 -20.59
CA ALA A 1107 -16.32 -31.32 -20.44
C ALA A 1107 -16.12 -30.97 -18.96
N LEU A 1108 -17.17 -31.11 -18.14
CA LEU A 1108 -17.09 -30.87 -16.70
C LEU A 1108 -16.28 -31.96 -15.98
N SER A 1109 -16.40 -33.23 -16.38
CA SER A 1109 -15.62 -34.33 -15.81
C SER A 1109 -14.11 -34.13 -16.03
N LEU A 1110 -13.69 -33.59 -17.18
CA LEU A 1110 -12.28 -33.26 -17.41
C LEU A 1110 -11.77 -32.15 -16.46
N LEU A 1111 -12.63 -31.21 -16.06
CA LEU A 1111 -12.29 -30.19 -15.08
C LEU A 1111 -12.16 -30.80 -13.68
N VAL A 1112 -13.05 -31.73 -13.32
CA VAL A 1112 -12.95 -32.49 -12.07
C VAL A 1112 -11.67 -33.34 -12.03
N ASP A 1113 -11.38 -34.09 -13.09
CA ASP A 1113 -10.17 -34.94 -13.24
C ASP A 1113 -8.86 -34.14 -13.09
N THR A 1114 -8.87 -32.85 -13.42
CA THR A 1114 -7.72 -31.95 -13.31
C THR A 1114 -7.67 -31.20 -11.97
N GLY A 1115 -8.55 -31.54 -11.04
CA GLY A 1115 -8.60 -30.95 -9.70
C GLY A 1115 -9.29 -29.59 -9.62
N LEU A 1116 -10.07 -29.19 -10.63
CA LEU A 1116 -10.82 -27.92 -10.65
C LEU A 1116 -12.29 -28.08 -10.24
N GLY A 1117 -12.68 -29.24 -9.69
CA GLY A 1117 -14.08 -29.54 -9.34
C GLY A 1117 -14.71 -28.53 -8.38
N TYR A 1118 -13.92 -27.93 -7.50
CA TYR A 1118 -14.39 -26.98 -6.48
C TYR A 1118 -14.74 -25.58 -7.01
N LEU A 1119 -14.24 -25.21 -8.20
CA LEU A 1119 -14.50 -23.87 -8.74
C LEU A 1119 -15.97 -23.73 -9.14
N LYS A 1120 -16.53 -22.53 -8.98
CA LYS A 1120 -17.87 -22.24 -9.50
C LYS A 1120 -17.83 -22.07 -11.02
N LEU A 1121 -18.85 -22.57 -11.71
CA LEU A 1121 -18.94 -22.49 -13.18
C LEU A 1121 -18.90 -21.04 -13.70
N GLY A 1122 -19.50 -20.13 -12.93
CA GLY A 1122 -19.59 -18.70 -13.17
C GLY A 1122 -18.54 -17.85 -12.43
N GLN A 1123 -17.54 -18.45 -11.80
CA GLN A 1123 -16.50 -17.70 -11.10
C GLN A 1123 -15.77 -16.75 -12.07
N PRO A 1124 -15.62 -15.45 -11.74
CA PRO A 1124 -14.88 -14.52 -12.58
C PRO A 1124 -13.42 -14.95 -12.77
N SER A 1125 -12.92 -15.03 -14.01
CA SER A 1125 -11.54 -15.45 -14.29
C SER A 1125 -10.44 -14.64 -13.58
N PRO A 1126 -10.58 -13.33 -13.32
CA PRO A 1126 -9.58 -12.59 -12.54
C PRO A 1126 -9.40 -13.07 -11.10
N THR A 1127 -10.39 -13.78 -10.55
CA THR A 1127 -10.33 -14.34 -9.18
C THR A 1127 -9.62 -15.70 -9.13
N LEU A 1128 -9.32 -16.30 -10.28
CA LEU A 1128 -8.63 -17.59 -10.34
C LEU A 1128 -7.14 -17.42 -9.97
N SER A 1129 -6.55 -18.45 -9.38
CA SER A 1129 -5.09 -18.54 -9.20
C SER A 1129 -4.39 -18.83 -10.53
N GLY A 1130 -3.07 -18.61 -10.59
CA GLY A 1130 -2.27 -18.93 -11.77
C GLY A 1130 -2.36 -20.42 -12.16
N GLY A 1131 -2.26 -21.31 -11.17
CA GLY A 1131 -2.38 -22.76 -11.35
C GLY A 1131 -3.79 -23.21 -11.75
N GLU A 1132 -4.85 -22.60 -11.21
CA GLU A 1132 -6.23 -22.84 -11.67
C GLU A 1132 -6.42 -22.43 -13.12
N ALA A 1133 -5.90 -21.25 -13.48
CA ALA A 1133 -6.00 -20.72 -14.82
C ALA A 1133 -5.29 -21.62 -15.84
N GLN A 1134 -4.11 -22.12 -15.48
CA GLN A 1134 -3.33 -23.02 -16.30
C GLN A 1134 -4.02 -24.39 -16.50
N ARG A 1135 -4.58 -24.98 -15.45
CA ARG A 1135 -5.35 -26.23 -15.54
C ARG A 1135 -6.59 -26.06 -16.43
N LEU A 1136 -7.26 -24.92 -16.36
CA LEU A 1136 -8.41 -24.61 -17.23
C LEU A 1136 -7.99 -24.51 -18.71
N LYS A 1137 -6.83 -23.90 -18.99
CA LYS A 1137 -6.21 -23.89 -20.34
C LYS A 1137 -5.89 -25.29 -20.81
N LEU A 1138 -5.25 -26.10 -19.96
CA LEU A 1138 -4.93 -27.49 -20.26
C LEU A 1138 -6.21 -28.26 -20.66
N VAL A 1139 -7.27 -28.21 -19.86
CA VAL A 1139 -8.55 -28.85 -20.19
C VAL A 1139 -9.13 -28.35 -21.51
N THR A 1140 -9.01 -27.06 -21.79
CA THR A 1140 -9.46 -26.48 -23.06
C THR A 1140 -8.70 -27.07 -24.26
N GLN A 1141 -7.38 -27.26 -24.14
CA GLN A 1141 -6.58 -27.91 -25.18
C GLN A 1141 -6.85 -29.41 -25.28
N LEU A 1142 -7.04 -30.11 -24.14
CA LEU A 1142 -7.44 -31.52 -24.11
C LEU A 1142 -8.76 -31.74 -24.86
N LYS A 1143 -9.78 -30.91 -24.60
CA LYS A 1143 -11.07 -30.95 -25.30
C LYS A 1143 -10.92 -30.77 -26.81
N ARG A 1144 -10.00 -29.91 -27.26
CA ARG A 1144 -9.71 -29.71 -28.69
C ARG A 1144 -9.01 -30.93 -29.31
N GLY A 1145 -8.01 -31.49 -28.63
CA GLY A 1145 -7.27 -32.67 -29.06
C GLY A 1145 -8.16 -33.90 -29.24
N VAL A 1146 -9.03 -34.18 -28.26
CA VAL A 1146 -9.96 -35.33 -28.28
C VAL A 1146 -10.93 -35.24 -29.46
N ASN A 1147 -11.53 -34.08 -29.70
CA ASN A 1147 -12.46 -33.88 -30.83
C ASN A 1147 -11.76 -34.08 -32.18
N ARG A 1148 -10.49 -33.68 -32.29
CA ARG A 1148 -9.70 -33.84 -33.52
C ARG A 1148 -9.33 -35.29 -33.77
N ALA A 1149 -8.82 -36.00 -32.76
CA ALA A 1149 -8.46 -37.42 -32.85
C ALA A 1149 -9.69 -38.29 -33.22
N LEU A 1150 -10.86 -37.99 -32.65
CA LEU A 1150 -12.13 -38.65 -33.00
C LEU A 1150 -12.51 -38.40 -34.46
N ASN A 1151 -12.45 -37.14 -34.91
CA ASN A 1151 -12.78 -36.76 -36.29
C ASN A 1151 -11.81 -37.37 -37.32
N GLU A 1152 -10.53 -37.48 -36.99
CA GLU A 1152 -9.50 -38.09 -37.84
C GLU A 1152 -9.69 -39.61 -37.98
N ARG A 1153 -9.94 -40.31 -36.87
CA ARG A 1153 -10.27 -41.75 -36.88
C ARG A 1153 -11.50 -42.03 -37.73
N ILE A 1154 -12.51 -41.16 -37.67
CA ILE A 1154 -13.75 -41.29 -38.44
C ILE A 1154 -13.55 -40.92 -39.93
N ARG A 1155 -12.75 -39.89 -40.25
CA ARG A 1155 -12.61 -39.38 -41.63
C ARG A 1155 -11.53 -40.05 -42.49
N LYS A 1156 -10.44 -40.55 -41.90
CA LYS A 1156 -9.23 -40.90 -42.69
C LYS A 1156 -8.70 -42.33 -42.52
N MET A 1157 -9.24 -43.16 -41.61
CA MET A 1157 -8.73 -44.53 -41.31
C MET A 1157 -7.19 -44.62 -41.22
N ARG A 1158 -6.54 -43.56 -40.70
CA ARG A 1158 -5.09 -43.47 -40.51
C ARG A 1158 -4.77 -43.45 -39.01
N LYS A 1159 -3.60 -43.96 -38.66
CA LYS A 1159 -3.06 -43.80 -37.30
C LYS A 1159 -2.84 -42.29 -37.07
N PRO A 1160 -3.39 -41.70 -36.00
CA PRO A 1160 -3.23 -40.28 -35.74
C PRO A 1160 -1.76 -39.95 -35.49
N ARG A 1161 -1.31 -38.80 -35.98
CA ARG A 1161 0.04 -38.28 -35.73
C ARG A 1161 0.12 -37.71 -34.32
N SER A 1162 1.33 -37.58 -33.77
CA SER A 1162 1.51 -37.10 -32.39
C SER A 1162 1.09 -35.62 -32.29
N THR A 1163 0.42 -35.25 -31.21
CA THR A 1163 0.26 -33.84 -30.82
C THR A 1163 1.38 -33.45 -29.86
N LEU A 1164 1.95 -32.26 -30.01
CA LEU A 1164 2.95 -31.70 -29.09
C LEU A 1164 2.27 -30.79 -28.07
N TYR A 1165 2.39 -31.11 -26.79
CA TYR A 1165 1.96 -30.27 -25.67
C TYR A 1165 3.18 -29.62 -25.02
N LEU A 1166 3.18 -28.29 -24.94
CA LEU A 1166 4.19 -27.49 -24.26
C LEU A 1166 3.57 -26.87 -23.00
N LEU A 1167 4.11 -27.20 -21.84
CA LEU A 1167 3.60 -26.79 -20.53
C LEU A 1167 4.68 -26.04 -19.74
N GLU A 1168 4.38 -24.86 -19.25
CA GLU A 1168 5.32 -24.06 -18.44
C GLU A 1168 4.97 -24.11 -16.94
N GLU A 1169 5.76 -24.83 -16.15
CA GLU A 1169 5.62 -24.98 -14.68
C GLU A 1169 4.18 -25.33 -14.25
N PRO A 1170 3.61 -26.46 -14.74
CA PRO A 1170 2.24 -26.86 -14.43
C PRO A 1170 1.98 -27.20 -12.96
N THR A 1171 3.01 -27.29 -12.11
CA THR A 1171 2.88 -27.53 -10.66
C THR A 1171 2.65 -26.28 -9.82
N ILE A 1172 2.60 -25.09 -10.43
CA ILE A 1172 2.32 -23.84 -9.72
C ILE A 1172 1.00 -23.92 -8.93
N GLY A 1173 1.05 -23.57 -7.65
CA GLY A 1173 -0.11 -23.57 -6.75
C GLY A 1173 -0.74 -24.93 -6.51
N LEU A 1174 0.01 -26.02 -6.77
CA LEU A 1174 -0.43 -27.38 -6.52
C LEU A 1174 0.15 -27.91 -5.22
N HIS A 1175 -0.72 -28.49 -4.40
CA HIS A 1175 -0.30 -29.32 -3.27
C HIS A 1175 0.30 -30.64 -3.77
N MET A 1176 1.11 -31.32 -2.96
CA MET A 1176 1.76 -32.59 -3.34
C MET A 1176 0.77 -33.65 -3.82
N ALA A 1177 -0.42 -33.71 -3.20
CA ALA A 1177 -1.50 -34.59 -3.65
C ALA A 1177 -2.06 -34.21 -5.03
N ASP A 1178 -2.14 -32.91 -5.35
CA ASP A 1178 -2.62 -32.41 -6.65
C ASP A 1178 -1.58 -32.64 -7.76
N VAL A 1179 -0.28 -32.63 -7.42
CA VAL A 1179 0.81 -32.99 -8.34
C VAL A 1179 0.64 -34.44 -8.84
N VAL A 1180 0.16 -35.36 -8.00
CA VAL A 1180 -0.13 -36.75 -8.43
C VAL A 1180 -1.23 -36.78 -9.50
N LEU A 1181 -2.30 -35.99 -9.33
CA LEU A 1181 -3.38 -35.89 -10.32
C LEU A 1181 -2.85 -35.35 -11.65
N LEU A 1182 -1.99 -34.32 -11.60
CA LEU A 1182 -1.34 -33.77 -12.78
C LEU A 1182 -0.47 -34.83 -13.48
N LEU A 1183 0.38 -35.55 -12.75
CA LEU A 1183 1.23 -36.61 -13.32
C LEU A 1183 0.41 -37.69 -14.04
N ASN A 1184 -0.73 -38.08 -13.46
CA ASN A 1184 -1.66 -39.02 -14.10
C ASN A 1184 -2.19 -38.50 -15.43
N VAL A 1185 -2.52 -37.20 -15.52
CA VAL A 1185 -2.96 -36.55 -16.76
C VAL A 1185 -1.83 -36.50 -17.78
N LEU A 1186 -0.60 -36.13 -17.38
CA LEU A 1186 0.56 -36.09 -18.27
C LEU A 1186 0.89 -37.48 -18.83
N HIS A 1187 0.81 -38.53 -18.01
CA HIS A 1187 0.99 -39.89 -18.48
C HIS A 1187 -0.10 -40.37 -19.40
N ARG A 1188 -1.37 -40.04 -19.12
CA ARG A 1188 -2.51 -40.35 -20.00
C ARG A 1188 -2.29 -39.74 -21.39
N LEU A 1189 -1.84 -38.48 -21.45
CA LEU A 1189 -1.51 -37.81 -22.71
C LEU A 1189 -0.45 -38.55 -23.52
N VAL A 1190 0.64 -38.95 -22.87
CA VAL A 1190 1.74 -39.67 -23.53
C VAL A 1190 1.31 -41.08 -23.96
N ASP A 1191 0.52 -41.78 -23.14
CA ASP A 1191 -0.01 -43.12 -23.45
C ASP A 1191 -0.99 -43.11 -24.64
N GLU A 1192 -1.68 -42.00 -24.87
CA GLU A 1192 -2.50 -41.77 -26.08
C GLU A 1192 -1.65 -41.54 -27.35
N GLY A 1193 -0.32 -41.47 -27.22
CA GLY A 1193 0.63 -41.30 -28.32
C GLY A 1193 1.05 -39.84 -28.57
N ASN A 1194 0.80 -38.94 -27.62
CA ASN A 1194 1.22 -37.54 -27.72
C ASN A 1194 2.63 -37.32 -27.15
N THR A 1195 3.25 -36.22 -27.56
CA THR A 1195 4.54 -35.75 -27.04
C THR A 1195 4.29 -34.62 -26.06
N VAL A 1196 4.88 -34.70 -24.87
CA VAL A 1196 4.69 -33.71 -23.81
C VAL A 1196 6.06 -33.17 -23.39
N VAL A 1197 6.26 -31.86 -23.53
CA VAL A 1197 7.46 -31.15 -23.06
C VAL A 1197 7.03 -30.18 -21.98
N VAL A 1198 7.69 -30.26 -20.83
CA VAL A 1198 7.35 -29.47 -19.64
C VAL A 1198 8.58 -28.69 -19.19
N ILE A 1199 8.45 -27.41 -18.87
CA ILE A 1199 9.44 -26.68 -18.06
C ILE A 1199 9.08 -26.91 -16.60
N GLU A 1200 10.00 -27.45 -15.79
CA GLU A 1200 9.72 -27.68 -14.36
C GLU A 1200 10.94 -27.52 -13.46
N HIS A 1201 10.62 -27.16 -12.22
CA HIS A 1201 11.47 -27.09 -11.05
C HIS A 1201 11.06 -28.08 -9.96
N ASN A 1202 9.80 -28.55 -9.97
CA ASN A 1202 9.30 -29.55 -9.03
C ASN A 1202 10.00 -30.90 -9.23
N LEU A 1203 10.65 -31.38 -8.18
CA LEU A 1203 11.47 -32.58 -8.25
C LEU A 1203 10.67 -33.84 -8.57
N SER A 1204 9.41 -33.94 -8.15
CA SER A 1204 8.55 -35.10 -8.43
C SER A 1204 8.22 -35.20 -9.92
N VAL A 1205 7.99 -34.07 -10.60
CA VAL A 1205 7.76 -34.06 -12.06
C VAL A 1205 9.05 -34.35 -12.83
N ILE A 1206 10.17 -33.77 -12.39
CA ILE A 1206 11.49 -34.02 -12.97
C ILE A 1206 11.86 -35.51 -12.82
N ALA A 1207 11.63 -36.08 -11.64
CA ALA A 1207 11.89 -37.49 -11.35
C ALA A 1207 10.96 -38.44 -12.11
N GLU A 1208 9.78 -38.00 -12.57
CA GLU A 1208 8.87 -38.83 -13.38
C GLU A 1208 9.16 -38.78 -14.88
N ALA A 1209 10.01 -37.86 -15.34
CA ALA A 1209 10.32 -37.66 -16.76
C ALA A 1209 10.89 -38.93 -17.43
N ASP A 1210 10.58 -39.12 -18.71
CA ASP A 1210 11.26 -40.12 -19.54
C ASP A 1210 12.60 -39.57 -20.06
N TYR A 1211 12.70 -38.26 -20.25
CA TYR A 1211 13.89 -37.54 -20.72
C TYR A 1211 14.00 -36.17 -20.05
N ILE A 1212 15.21 -35.77 -19.64
CA ILE A 1212 15.51 -34.46 -19.08
C ILE A 1212 16.49 -33.73 -20.01
N LEU A 1213 16.28 -32.42 -20.17
CA LEU A 1213 17.25 -31.48 -20.72
C LEU A 1213 17.54 -30.41 -19.65
N ASP A 1214 18.74 -30.41 -19.09
CA ASP A 1214 19.15 -29.48 -18.02
C ASP A 1214 19.96 -28.32 -18.60
N LEU A 1215 19.48 -27.09 -18.40
CA LEU A 1215 20.10 -25.85 -18.88
C LEU A 1215 20.82 -25.10 -17.77
N GLY A 1216 21.99 -24.53 -18.07
CA GLY A 1216 22.81 -23.81 -17.09
C GLY A 1216 24.19 -23.46 -17.64
N PRO A 1217 25.27 -23.54 -16.84
CA PRO A 1217 25.31 -23.95 -15.42
C PRO A 1217 24.79 -22.88 -14.44
N GLU A 1218 24.76 -21.61 -14.86
CA GLU A 1218 24.21 -20.50 -14.09
C GLU A 1218 23.14 -19.72 -14.90
N ALA A 1219 22.82 -18.48 -14.49
CA ALA A 1219 21.73 -17.67 -15.01
C ALA A 1219 22.26 -16.46 -15.80
N GLY A 1220 21.43 -15.89 -16.66
CA GLY A 1220 21.83 -14.74 -17.48
C GLY A 1220 22.99 -15.09 -18.41
N ALA A 1221 24.02 -14.25 -18.44
CA ALA A 1221 25.19 -14.41 -19.32
C ALA A 1221 26.02 -15.68 -19.03
N GLU A 1222 25.98 -16.18 -17.79
CA GLU A 1222 26.67 -17.42 -17.39
C GLU A 1222 25.81 -18.68 -17.62
N GLY A 1223 24.59 -18.52 -18.16
CA GLY A 1223 23.68 -19.61 -18.52
C GLY A 1223 23.66 -19.92 -20.02
N GLY A 1224 22.57 -20.53 -20.49
CA GLY A 1224 22.31 -20.75 -21.92
C GLY A 1224 23.06 -21.89 -22.57
N GLU A 1225 23.62 -22.82 -21.79
CA GLU A 1225 24.28 -24.05 -22.26
C GLU A 1225 23.49 -25.29 -21.80
N VAL A 1226 23.59 -26.38 -22.56
CA VAL A 1226 23.08 -27.70 -22.13
C VAL A 1226 24.11 -28.36 -21.22
N VAL A 1227 23.76 -28.52 -19.94
CA VAL A 1227 24.67 -29.04 -18.91
C VAL A 1227 24.61 -30.56 -18.81
N ALA A 1228 23.40 -31.11 -18.91
CA ALA A 1228 23.12 -32.54 -18.87
C ALA A 1228 21.87 -32.86 -19.69
N PHE A 1229 21.80 -34.08 -20.22
CA PHE A 1229 20.59 -34.60 -20.82
C PHE A 1229 20.55 -36.13 -20.68
N GLY A 1230 19.37 -36.73 -20.72
CA GLY A 1230 19.20 -38.18 -20.59
C GLY A 1230 18.03 -38.55 -19.70
N THR A 1231 18.03 -39.76 -19.18
CA THR A 1231 17.10 -40.19 -18.13
C THR A 1231 17.37 -39.46 -16.80
N PRO A 1232 16.39 -39.37 -15.88
CA PRO A 1232 16.61 -38.79 -14.56
C PRO A 1232 17.81 -39.38 -13.81
N GLU A 1233 18.03 -40.68 -13.93
CA GLU A 1233 19.16 -41.39 -13.33
C GLU A 1233 20.50 -40.93 -13.93
N GLU A 1234 20.60 -40.81 -15.26
CA GLU A 1234 21.80 -40.32 -15.96
C GLU A 1234 22.11 -38.85 -15.60
N VAL A 1235 21.08 -38.00 -15.52
CA VAL A 1235 21.25 -36.59 -15.13
C VAL A 1235 21.68 -36.48 -13.66
N ALA A 1236 21.16 -37.31 -12.76
CA ALA A 1236 21.50 -37.31 -11.34
C ALA A 1236 22.98 -37.67 -11.05
N GLU A 1237 23.68 -38.30 -11.99
CA GLU A 1237 25.12 -38.61 -11.89
C GLU A 1237 26.02 -37.44 -12.34
N ASN A 1238 25.47 -36.48 -13.09
CA ASN A 1238 26.23 -35.39 -13.64
C ASN A 1238 26.65 -34.36 -12.56
N ARG A 1239 27.95 -34.06 -12.46
CA ARG A 1239 28.51 -33.15 -11.45
C ARG A 1239 28.38 -31.66 -11.78
N SER A 1240 28.22 -31.29 -13.05
CA SER A 1240 28.05 -29.89 -13.45
C SER A 1240 26.59 -29.42 -13.32
N SER A 1241 25.63 -30.36 -13.36
CA SER A 1241 24.22 -30.08 -13.17
C SER A 1241 23.92 -29.56 -11.77
N ARG A 1242 23.22 -28.43 -11.68
CA ARG A 1242 22.71 -27.89 -10.40
C ARG A 1242 21.47 -28.64 -9.91
N THR A 1243 20.78 -29.32 -10.80
CA THR A 1243 19.58 -30.13 -10.54
C THR A 1243 19.94 -31.49 -9.96
N ALA A 1244 21.07 -32.08 -10.40
CA ALA A 1244 21.49 -33.43 -10.05
C ALA A 1244 21.54 -33.78 -8.54
N PRO A 1245 22.05 -32.92 -7.63
CA PRO A 1245 22.11 -33.25 -6.21
C PRO A 1245 20.72 -33.50 -5.61
N PHE A 1246 19.76 -32.63 -5.93
CA PHE A 1246 18.38 -32.71 -5.43
C PHE A 1246 17.62 -33.89 -6.06
N LEU A 1247 17.81 -34.09 -7.36
CA LEU A 1247 17.21 -35.22 -8.07
C LEU A 1247 17.69 -36.57 -7.52
N ARG A 1248 18.98 -36.66 -7.16
CA ARG A 1248 19.56 -37.87 -6.57
C ARG A 1248 18.91 -38.23 -5.23
N ASP A 1249 18.60 -37.24 -4.40
CA ASP A 1249 18.00 -37.48 -3.09
C ASP A 1249 16.57 -38.01 -3.22
N VAL A 1250 15.78 -37.48 -4.16
CA VAL A 1250 14.42 -37.96 -4.47
C VAL A 1250 14.44 -39.38 -5.06
N LEU A 1251 15.36 -39.67 -5.97
CA LEU A 1251 15.51 -41.01 -6.55
C LEU A 1251 15.99 -42.04 -5.51
N LYS A 1252 16.84 -41.64 -4.55
CA LYS A 1252 17.28 -42.51 -3.44
C LYS A 1252 16.19 -42.77 -2.42
N ALA A 1253 15.36 -41.78 -2.10
CA ALA A 1253 14.21 -41.98 -1.21
C ALA A 1253 13.17 -42.95 -1.81
N SER A 1254 13.20 -43.15 -3.13
CA SER A 1254 12.35 -44.08 -3.87
C SER A 1254 12.94 -45.50 -4.01
N ALA A 1255 14.20 -45.71 -3.64
CA ALA A 1255 14.92 -46.99 -3.76
C ALA A 1255 15.05 -47.70 -2.41
#